data_AF-A0A972IJ38-F1
#
_entry.id   AF-A0A972IJ38-F1
#
_cell.length_a   1.000
_cell.length_b   1.000
_cell.length_c   1.000
_cell.angle_alpha   90.00
_cell.angle_beta   90.00
_cell.angle_gamma   90.00
#
_symmetry.space_group_name_H-M   'P 1'
#
loop_
_entity.id
_entity.type
_entity.pdbx_description
1 polymer ?
#
loop_
_entity_poly.entity_id
_entity_poly.type
_entity_poly.pdbx_seq_one_letter_code
_entity_poly.pdbx_strand_id
1 'polypeptide(L)'
;MLKKTTLGLLTCCLITVCSAAADDSGWITLFDGTRGLEGWRASENQGTFKVEDGKLVVHGDRSHLFYVGPVNGGTFRNFEFQADVMTTQGANSGIYFHTAYQQDGWPNRGYECQVNTTHTDIKKTGGLYGVQDVNRDAPSKDGEWFHYYIKVVGRHIVIKIDGKTTVNWIEPEDWSRGGRKIDSGTFAIQGHDPKSLVYYKNIQVKPLPDVDSDGWVALFDGTKGLEGWRASENEGTFGVEDGQLVVHGKRSHLFYTGPVNGADFKNFEFQAHVMTMPKANSGLYFHTAYQQTGWPDKGYECQVNSTHSDRKKTGGLYDVQDVMDDAPSTDGKWFHYYIKVVGKHITIQIDGKTTVNWIEPEGWSRGGRRIDRGTFAIQGHDPDSIVHYKNIMVKPLPDGATDGWVALFDGTKGLEGWRASENQGTFRVEDGQLVVHGKRSHLFYTGSVNGGTFKDFEFQAQVMTSPKANSGIYFHTAYQETDWPAKGYECQVNSTHSDRKKTGGLYAVQDVMDNAPSTDGQWFHYYIKVVGKRIVIQIDGKTTVDWTEPADWKPPQGMAGRKVSSGTFAIQGHDPDSLVYYRNIMVKPLNPIKVVVVTGGHDFEHDPFFEMFQGCDDIAYVEAAQKDHSELFESVSDWDYDVIVLYNMTANISPKRQQNFESLLKDKGVGLVALHHSQGAFPDWDQYHRIIGAKYPLKDQEIDGVTLKTASYKHDVDLTVRIADDRHPITRGLSDFAIHDESYKGVWFAKDNHVLLTTDEPTSDKTIGWVRPNYGKARVCFFQGGHDSKAYANPSFLEIVRRAIRWSAGRLN
;
A
#
# COMPACT_ATOMS: atom_id res chain seq x y z
N MET A 1 -28.51 -80.42 -10.15
CA MET A 1 -28.87 -79.15 -9.50
C MET A 1 -27.61 -78.31 -9.28
N LEU A 2 -27.26 -77.40 -10.20
CA LEU A 2 -26.26 -76.36 -9.95
C LEU A 2 -26.80 -75.07 -10.58
N LYS A 3 -26.85 -74.01 -9.76
CA LYS A 3 -27.44 -72.71 -10.11
C LYS A 3 -26.55 -71.98 -11.12
N LYS A 4 -27.19 -71.41 -12.15
CA LYS A 4 -26.61 -70.44 -13.09
C LYS A 4 -26.32 -69.12 -12.35
N THR A 5 -25.16 -68.53 -12.61
CA THR A 5 -24.87 -67.13 -12.29
C THR A 5 -24.28 -66.49 -13.54
N THR A 6 -24.97 -65.48 -14.03
CA THR A 6 -24.67 -64.74 -15.27
C THR A 6 -23.53 -63.77 -15.03
N LEU A 7 -22.49 -63.83 -15.87
CA LEU A 7 -21.37 -62.89 -15.86
C LEU A 7 -21.76 -61.65 -16.69
N GLY A 8 -21.96 -60.51 -16.02
CA GLY A 8 -22.14 -59.22 -16.68
C GLY A 8 -20.79 -58.56 -16.94
N LEU A 9 -20.43 -58.37 -18.20
CA LEU A 9 -19.29 -57.56 -18.62
C LEU A 9 -19.63 -56.08 -18.35
N LEU A 10 -18.97 -55.46 -17.37
CA LEU A 10 -19.03 -54.01 -17.16
C LEU A 10 -17.90 -53.38 -18.00
N THR A 11 -18.25 -52.79 -19.13
CA THR A 11 -17.32 -51.98 -19.94
C THR A 11 -17.10 -50.66 -19.20
N CYS A 12 -15.98 -50.53 -18.48
CA CYS A 12 -15.52 -49.25 -17.95
C CYS A 12 -15.11 -48.34 -19.11
N CYS A 13 -16.00 -47.43 -19.53
CA CYS A 13 -15.61 -46.25 -20.28
C CYS A 13 -14.73 -45.38 -19.37
N LEU A 14 -13.42 -45.38 -19.62
CA LEU A 14 -12.54 -44.33 -19.14
C LEU A 14 -12.99 -43.00 -19.78
N ILE A 15 -13.63 -42.15 -18.98
CA ILE A 15 -13.79 -40.73 -19.32
C ILE A 15 -12.46 -40.08 -18.99
N THR A 16 -11.62 -39.87 -20.00
CA THR A 16 -10.41 -39.07 -19.90
C THR A 16 -10.84 -37.60 -19.75
N VAL A 17 -10.87 -37.09 -18.52
CA VAL A 17 -11.04 -35.66 -18.27
C VAL A 17 -9.72 -34.98 -18.60
N CYS A 18 -9.59 -34.47 -19.84
CA CYS A 18 -8.50 -33.57 -20.19
C CYS A 18 -8.78 -32.19 -19.57
N SER A 19 -8.15 -31.88 -18.44
CA SER A 19 -8.10 -30.51 -17.90
C SER A 19 -7.45 -29.58 -18.94
N ALA A 20 -8.11 -28.45 -19.23
CA ALA A 20 -7.49 -27.36 -19.97
C ALA A 20 -6.36 -26.78 -19.11
N ALA A 21 -5.11 -26.93 -19.53
CA ALA A 21 -3.96 -26.39 -18.81
C ALA A 21 -3.86 -24.87 -19.06
N ALA A 22 -3.62 -24.10 -18.00
CA ALA A 22 -3.21 -22.70 -18.13
C ALA A 22 -1.83 -22.62 -18.81
N ASP A 23 -1.58 -21.56 -19.57
CA ASP A 23 -0.22 -21.25 -20.02
C ASP A 23 0.64 -20.66 -18.89
N ASP A 24 1.95 -20.48 -19.13
CA ASP A 24 2.90 -19.92 -18.17
C ASP A 24 2.56 -18.48 -17.71
N SER A 25 1.65 -17.80 -18.42
CA SER A 25 1.17 -16.46 -18.07
C SER A 25 -0.14 -16.44 -17.28
N GLY A 26 -0.73 -17.62 -17.05
CA GLY A 26 -1.94 -17.82 -16.25
C GLY A 26 -3.25 -17.68 -17.03
N TRP A 27 -3.21 -17.56 -18.36
CA TRP A 27 -4.41 -17.54 -19.19
C TRP A 27 -4.93 -18.95 -19.46
N ILE A 28 -6.25 -19.13 -19.32
CA ILE A 28 -6.95 -20.39 -19.57
C ILE A 28 -7.90 -20.18 -20.76
N THR A 29 -7.76 -21.02 -21.76
CA THR A 29 -8.62 -20.98 -22.95
C THR A 29 -10.03 -21.48 -22.63
N LEU A 30 -11.03 -20.63 -22.89
CA LEU A 30 -12.45 -20.98 -22.86
C LEU A 30 -12.97 -21.36 -24.25
N PHE A 31 -12.39 -20.78 -25.32
CA PHE A 31 -12.71 -21.13 -26.71
C PHE A 31 -11.54 -20.77 -27.65
N ASP A 32 -11.09 -21.73 -28.46
CA ASP A 32 -10.09 -21.56 -29.53
C ASP A 32 -10.60 -22.05 -30.91
N GLY A 33 -11.86 -22.47 -30.99
CA GLY A 33 -12.48 -22.99 -32.20
C GLY A 33 -12.04 -24.40 -32.63
N THR A 34 -11.14 -25.07 -31.90
CA THR A 34 -10.68 -26.42 -32.26
C THR A 34 -11.57 -27.54 -31.73
N ARG A 35 -12.34 -27.26 -30.66
CA ARG A 35 -13.21 -28.23 -29.95
C ARG A 35 -14.70 -27.94 -30.10
N GLY A 36 -15.09 -27.20 -31.14
CA GLY A 36 -16.48 -26.77 -31.32
C GLY A 36 -16.96 -25.90 -30.15
N LEU A 37 -18.18 -26.16 -29.67
CA LEU A 37 -18.79 -25.46 -28.53
C LEU A 37 -18.65 -26.24 -27.20
N GLU A 38 -17.64 -27.11 -27.07
CA GLU A 38 -17.38 -27.81 -25.81
C GLU A 38 -17.25 -26.81 -24.64
N GLY A 39 -18.00 -27.04 -23.56
CA GLY A 39 -18.04 -26.12 -22.41
C GLY A 39 -18.96 -24.90 -22.59
N TRP A 40 -19.70 -24.78 -23.69
CA TRP A 40 -20.65 -23.70 -23.94
C TRP A 40 -22.06 -24.23 -24.19
N ARG A 41 -23.07 -23.46 -23.75
CA ARG A 41 -24.48 -23.82 -23.88
C ARG A 41 -25.33 -22.60 -24.24
N ALA A 42 -26.01 -22.67 -25.37
CA ALA A 42 -26.99 -21.65 -25.77
C ALA A 42 -28.24 -21.69 -24.87
N SER A 43 -28.81 -20.54 -24.56
CA SER A 43 -30.10 -20.44 -23.87
C SER A 43 -31.23 -20.98 -24.75
N GLU A 44 -31.38 -20.39 -25.93
CA GLU A 44 -32.41 -20.67 -26.93
C GLU A 44 -31.80 -20.65 -28.34
N ASN A 45 -32.58 -20.84 -29.41
CA ASN A 45 -32.14 -20.68 -30.81
C ASN A 45 -30.71 -21.18 -31.11
N GLN A 46 -30.42 -22.46 -30.85
CA GLN A 46 -29.06 -23.01 -30.89
C GLN A 46 -28.32 -22.76 -32.23
N GLY A 47 -29.08 -22.63 -33.33
CA GLY A 47 -28.53 -22.34 -34.66
C GLY A 47 -27.85 -20.98 -34.80
N THR A 48 -28.01 -20.08 -33.82
CA THR A 48 -27.37 -18.76 -33.76
C THR A 48 -25.85 -18.84 -33.56
N PHE A 49 -25.34 -19.94 -32.97
CA PHE A 49 -23.92 -20.12 -32.68
C PHE A 49 -23.34 -21.27 -33.48
N LYS A 50 -22.32 -20.99 -34.30
CA LYS A 50 -21.61 -21.99 -35.10
C LYS A 50 -20.11 -21.81 -34.94
N VAL A 51 -19.36 -22.87 -35.20
CA VAL A 51 -17.90 -22.81 -35.25
C VAL A 51 -17.47 -23.07 -36.69
N GLU A 52 -16.84 -22.06 -37.30
CA GLU A 52 -16.38 -22.11 -38.69
C GLU A 52 -14.96 -21.51 -38.74
N ASP A 53 -14.02 -22.22 -39.38
CA ASP A 53 -12.61 -21.81 -39.52
C ASP A 53 -11.94 -21.34 -38.21
N GLY A 54 -12.19 -22.06 -37.12
CA GLY A 54 -11.62 -21.75 -35.80
C GLY A 54 -12.23 -20.52 -35.11
N LYS A 55 -13.36 -19.99 -35.61
CA LYS A 55 -14.04 -18.81 -35.06
C LYS A 55 -15.45 -19.19 -34.61
N LEU A 56 -15.90 -18.57 -33.54
CA LEU A 56 -17.31 -18.57 -33.16
C LEU A 56 -18.04 -17.58 -34.04
N VAL A 57 -18.93 -18.07 -34.89
CA VAL A 57 -19.85 -17.28 -35.72
C VAL A 57 -21.16 -17.10 -34.95
N VAL A 58 -21.52 -15.86 -34.68
CA VAL A 58 -22.75 -15.47 -33.99
C VAL A 58 -23.68 -14.79 -35.00
N HIS A 59 -24.70 -15.52 -35.45
CA HIS A 59 -25.65 -15.06 -36.47
C HIS A 59 -26.95 -15.88 -36.48
N GLY A 60 -28.08 -15.23 -36.18
CA GLY A 60 -29.39 -15.87 -36.12
C GLY A 60 -30.35 -15.16 -35.17
N ASP A 61 -31.44 -15.84 -34.80
CA ASP A 61 -32.40 -15.30 -33.82
C ASP A 61 -31.74 -15.07 -32.45
N ARG A 62 -32.32 -14.15 -31.66
CA ARG A 62 -31.78 -13.76 -30.35
C ARG A 62 -31.47 -14.98 -29.47
N SER A 63 -30.26 -15.04 -28.91
CA SER A 63 -29.85 -16.06 -27.93
C SER A 63 -28.62 -15.63 -27.15
N HIS A 64 -28.24 -16.36 -26.10
CA HIS A 64 -27.02 -16.14 -25.34
C HIS A 64 -26.28 -17.48 -25.14
N LEU A 65 -25.00 -17.50 -25.49
CA LEU A 65 -24.12 -18.66 -25.35
C LEU A 65 -23.37 -18.56 -24.03
N PHE A 66 -23.81 -19.31 -23.01
CA PHE A 66 -23.22 -19.30 -21.67
C PHE A 66 -22.05 -20.27 -21.57
N TYR A 67 -21.00 -19.88 -20.87
CA TYR A 67 -19.96 -20.83 -20.48
C TYR A 67 -20.48 -21.74 -19.35
N VAL A 68 -20.40 -23.04 -19.54
CA VAL A 68 -20.80 -24.10 -18.59
C VAL A 68 -19.70 -25.15 -18.43
N GLY A 69 -18.48 -24.80 -18.87
CA GLY A 69 -17.33 -25.69 -18.86
C GLY A 69 -16.67 -25.82 -17.49
N PRO A 70 -15.64 -26.68 -17.38
CA PRO A 70 -15.05 -27.05 -16.10
C PRO A 70 -14.09 -26.00 -15.50
N VAL A 71 -13.65 -25.00 -16.27
CA VAL A 71 -12.70 -23.98 -15.77
C VAL A 71 -13.35 -23.19 -14.63
N ASN A 72 -12.71 -23.22 -13.46
CA ASN A 72 -13.21 -22.62 -12.21
C ASN A 72 -14.66 -23.02 -11.84
N GLY A 73 -15.08 -24.24 -12.23
CA GLY A 73 -16.46 -24.71 -12.02
C GLY A 73 -17.51 -23.89 -12.79
N GLY A 74 -17.10 -23.14 -13.82
CA GLY A 74 -17.98 -22.27 -14.61
C GLY A 74 -18.41 -20.99 -13.88
N THR A 75 -17.78 -20.63 -12.77
CA THR A 75 -18.09 -19.41 -12.01
C THR A 75 -16.83 -18.60 -11.74
N PHE A 76 -16.90 -17.28 -11.89
CA PHE A 76 -15.76 -16.37 -11.76
C PHE A 76 -16.19 -15.16 -10.93
N ARG A 77 -15.40 -14.84 -9.89
CA ARG A 77 -15.59 -13.62 -9.08
C ARG A 77 -14.64 -12.54 -9.56
N ASN A 78 -13.34 -12.70 -9.30
CA ASN A 78 -12.32 -11.82 -9.87
C ASN A 78 -11.65 -12.50 -11.06
N PHE A 79 -11.41 -11.77 -12.13
CA PHE A 79 -10.79 -12.31 -13.34
C PHE A 79 -10.24 -11.20 -14.24
N GLU A 80 -9.33 -11.59 -15.14
CA GLU A 80 -9.15 -10.93 -16.42
C GLU A 80 -9.76 -11.83 -17.50
N PHE A 81 -10.44 -11.25 -18.48
CA PHE A 81 -11.06 -11.93 -19.61
C PHE A 81 -10.57 -11.23 -20.87
N GLN A 82 -10.27 -12.01 -21.91
CA GLN A 82 -9.94 -11.46 -23.20
C GLN A 82 -10.53 -12.27 -24.36
N ALA A 83 -10.80 -11.60 -25.47
CA ALA A 83 -11.22 -12.20 -26.72
C ALA A 83 -10.82 -11.31 -27.89
N ASP A 84 -10.55 -11.91 -29.05
CA ASP A 84 -10.54 -11.15 -30.30
C ASP A 84 -11.95 -11.16 -30.89
N VAL A 85 -12.43 -9.99 -31.28
CA VAL A 85 -13.80 -9.77 -31.74
C VAL A 85 -13.80 -9.07 -33.09
N MET A 86 -14.75 -9.39 -33.96
CA MET A 86 -14.97 -8.69 -35.23
C MET A 86 -16.47 -8.57 -35.49
N THR A 87 -16.94 -7.35 -35.73
CA THR A 87 -18.33 -7.06 -36.09
C THR A 87 -18.46 -6.83 -37.59
N THR A 88 -19.62 -7.13 -38.18
CA THR A 88 -19.97 -6.63 -39.52
C THR A 88 -20.83 -5.38 -39.44
N GLN A 89 -20.96 -4.68 -40.57
CA GLN A 89 -21.79 -3.48 -40.66
C GLN A 89 -23.21 -3.72 -40.11
N GLY A 90 -23.61 -2.89 -39.16
CA GLY A 90 -24.93 -2.95 -38.53
C GLY A 90 -25.13 -4.09 -37.52
N ALA A 91 -24.07 -4.83 -37.12
CA ALA A 91 -24.20 -5.92 -36.16
C ALA A 91 -24.20 -5.46 -34.70
N ASN A 92 -24.96 -6.15 -33.84
CA ASN A 92 -25.00 -5.97 -32.39
C ASN A 92 -24.78 -7.30 -31.65
N SER A 93 -24.07 -7.24 -30.53
CA SER A 93 -23.74 -8.34 -29.64
C SER A 93 -23.28 -7.77 -28.29
N GLY A 94 -22.88 -8.64 -27.37
CA GLY A 94 -22.42 -8.28 -26.04
C GLY A 94 -21.73 -9.45 -25.34
N ILE A 95 -20.81 -9.11 -24.45
CA ILE A 95 -20.12 -10.06 -23.56
C ILE A 95 -20.65 -9.83 -22.15
N TYR A 96 -21.31 -10.82 -21.58
CA TYR A 96 -21.82 -10.78 -20.21
C TYR A 96 -20.85 -11.45 -19.26
N PHE A 97 -20.80 -10.95 -18.02
CA PHE A 97 -20.07 -11.57 -16.91
C PHE A 97 -20.84 -11.43 -15.59
N HIS A 98 -20.44 -12.22 -14.58
CA HIS A 98 -21.19 -12.37 -13.32
C HIS A 98 -22.66 -12.73 -13.53
N THR A 99 -22.94 -13.43 -14.63
CA THR A 99 -24.28 -13.88 -14.97
C THR A 99 -24.45 -15.36 -14.62
N ALA A 100 -25.63 -15.91 -14.86
CA ALA A 100 -25.91 -17.32 -14.65
C ALA A 100 -26.65 -17.88 -15.86
N TYR A 101 -26.49 -19.18 -16.13
CA TYR A 101 -27.26 -19.83 -17.19
C TYR A 101 -28.76 -19.60 -16.97
N GLN A 102 -29.42 -19.14 -18.02
CA GLN A 102 -30.87 -19.00 -18.09
C GLN A 102 -31.38 -19.61 -19.39
N GLN A 103 -32.59 -20.15 -19.34
CA GLN A 103 -33.15 -20.90 -20.46
C GLN A 103 -33.63 -19.99 -21.59
N ASP A 104 -34.09 -18.78 -21.28
CA ASP A 104 -34.64 -17.83 -22.24
C ASP A 104 -34.44 -16.38 -21.77
N GLY A 105 -34.75 -15.43 -22.66
CA GLY A 105 -34.71 -14.00 -22.37
C GLY A 105 -33.29 -13.39 -22.30
N TRP A 106 -33.23 -12.13 -21.87
CA TRP A 106 -31.97 -11.39 -21.68
C TRP A 106 -31.38 -11.69 -20.30
N PRO A 107 -30.04 -11.86 -20.17
CA PRO A 107 -29.39 -12.09 -18.89
C PRO A 107 -29.83 -11.07 -17.84
N ASN A 108 -30.48 -11.54 -16.76
CA ASN A 108 -31.04 -10.65 -15.73
C ASN A 108 -30.06 -10.38 -14.56
N ARG A 109 -28.96 -11.14 -14.49
CA ARG A 109 -27.85 -10.99 -13.54
C ARG A 109 -26.58 -10.53 -14.23
N GLY A 110 -25.71 -9.89 -13.45
CA GLY A 110 -24.40 -9.43 -13.89
C GLY A 110 -24.45 -8.22 -14.81
N TYR A 111 -23.39 -8.04 -15.57
CA TYR A 111 -23.18 -6.90 -16.44
C TYR A 111 -22.96 -7.33 -17.89
N GLU A 112 -23.17 -6.38 -18.80
CA GLU A 112 -22.95 -6.50 -20.23
C GLU A 112 -21.89 -5.50 -20.67
N CYS A 113 -20.83 -6.01 -21.28
CA CYS A 113 -19.87 -5.26 -22.06
C CYS A 113 -20.34 -5.23 -23.51
N GLN A 114 -20.60 -4.03 -24.03
CA GLN A 114 -21.23 -3.87 -25.33
C GLN A 114 -20.29 -4.26 -26.48
N VAL A 115 -20.84 -4.84 -27.55
CA VAL A 115 -20.13 -5.20 -28.79
C VAL A 115 -20.95 -4.74 -30.00
N ASN A 116 -20.74 -3.50 -30.42
CA ASN A 116 -21.21 -3.02 -31.73
C ASN A 116 -20.44 -1.76 -32.17
N THR A 117 -20.24 -1.64 -33.49
CA THR A 117 -19.58 -0.49 -34.11
C THR A 117 -20.59 0.41 -34.82
N THR A 118 -21.23 -0.06 -35.90
CA THR A 118 -22.15 0.76 -36.73
C THR A 118 -23.64 0.46 -36.53
N HIS A 119 -24.01 -0.38 -35.56
CA HIS A 119 -25.42 -0.62 -35.23
C HIS A 119 -26.15 0.69 -34.84
N THR A 120 -27.48 0.71 -34.93
CA THR A 120 -28.30 1.90 -34.63
C THR A 120 -28.35 2.26 -33.15
N ASP A 121 -28.00 1.32 -32.25
CA ASP A 121 -27.81 1.59 -30.83
C ASP A 121 -26.67 2.60 -30.66
N ILE A 122 -26.89 3.60 -29.81
CA ILE A 122 -25.89 4.64 -29.51
C ILE A 122 -24.79 4.12 -28.60
N LYS A 123 -25.03 3.06 -27.83
CA LYS A 123 -24.05 2.46 -26.91
C LYS A 123 -23.18 1.50 -27.68
N LYS A 124 -21.87 1.74 -27.68
CA LYS A 124 -20.88 1.12 -28.58
C LYS A 124 -19.92 0.18 -27.87
N THR A 125 -19.17 -0.58 -28.68
CA THR A 125 -18.08 -1.46 -28.26
C THR A 125 -17.21 -0.81 -27.18
N GLY A 126 -16.96 -1.55 -26.09
CA GLY A 126 -16.14 -1.10 -24.97
C GLY A 126 -16.93 -0.40 -23.85
N GLY A 127 -18.23 -0.12 -24.04
CA GLY A 127 -19.09 0.40 -22.98
C GLY A 127 -19.60 -0.68 -22.02
N LEU A 128 -19.72 -0.33 -20.73
CA LEU A 128 -20.43 -1.13 -19.73
C LEU A 128 -21.90 -0.74 -19.77
N TYR A 129 -22.70 -1.54 -20.48
CA TYR A 129 -24.01 -1.15 -21.02
C TYR A 129 -24.93 -0.58 -19.94
N GLY A 130 -25.26 0.71 -20.00
CA GLY A 130 -26.10 1.45 -19.06
C GLY A 130 -25.51 1.66 -17.66
N VAL A 131 -24.18 1.59 -17.53
CA VAL A 131 -23.42 2.02 -16.34
C VAL A 131 -22.44 3.12 -16.76
N GLN A 132 -21.50 2.77 -17.63
CA GLN A 132 -20.52 3.68 -18.24
C GLN A 132 -20.45 3.35 -19.72
N ASP A 133 -21.28 4.04 -20.51
CA ASP A 133 -21.46 3.79 -21.93
C ASP A 133 -20.40 4.52 -22.77
N VAL A 134 -19.84 3.84 -23.78
CA VAL A 134 -19.18 4.50 -24.91
C VAL A 134 -20.27 4.90 -25.90
N ASN A 135 -20.47 6.20 -26.11
CA ASN A 135 -21.59 6.69 -26.93
C ASN A 135 -21.13 7.12 -28.33
N ARG A 136 -21.86 6.65 -29.35
CA ARG A 136 -21.74 6.99 -30.78
C ARG A 136 -20.47 6.51 -31.46
N ASP A 137 -19.31 6.79 -30.89
CA ASP A 137 -18.01 6.57 -31.52
C ASP A 137 -17.34 5.34 -30.92
N ALA A 138 -17.50 4.18 -31.59
CA ALA A 138 -16.85 2.96 -31.18
C ALA A 138 -15.32 3.06 -31.41
N PRO A 139 -14.48 2.56 -30.49
CA PRO A 139 -13.03 2.47 -30.67
C PRO A 139 -12.61 1.33 -31.63
N SER A 140 -13.57 0.66 -32.26
CA SER A 140 -13.39 -0.46 -33.19
C SER A 140 -13.95 -0.12 -34.56
N LYS A 141 -13.64 -0.94 -35.57
CA LYS A 141 -14.18 -0.82 -36.94
C LYS A 141 -14.81 -2.14 -37.39
N ASP A 142 -15.89 -2.04 -38.15
CA ASP A 142 -16.48 -3.24 -38.75
C ASP A 142 -15.54 -3.86 -39.79
N GLY A 143 -15.52 -5.19 -39.84
CA GLY A 143 -14.66 -5.97 -40.73
C GLY A 143 -13.21 -6.09 -40.26
N GLU A 144 -12.84 -5.48 -39.13
CA GLU A 144 -11.51 -5.59 -38.53
C GLU A 144 -11.59 -6.37 -37.20
N TRP A 145 -10.57 -7.18 -36.92
CA TRP A 145 -10.42 -7.81 -35.61
C TRP A 145 -9.87 -6.79 -34.63
N PHE A 146 -10.46 -6.72 -33.44
CA PHE A 146 -9.98 -5.92 -32.32
C PHE A 146 -9.90 -6.78 -31.06
N HIS A 147 -8.98 -6.42 -30.18
CA HIS A 147 -8.76 -7.10 -28.92
C HIS A 147 -9.66 -6.51 -27.83
N TYR A 148 -10.48 -7.36 -27.22
CA TYR A 148 -11.40 -6.99 -26.13
C TYR A 148 -10.85 -7.53 -24.82
N TYR A 149 -10.65 -6.66 -23.84
CA TYR A 149 -10.16 -7.02 -22.52
C TYR A 149 -11.11 -6.51 -21.43
N ILE A 150 -11.40 -7.36 -20.44
CA ILE A 150 -12.25 -7.04 -19.29
C ILE A 150 -11.51 -7.52 -18.04
N LYS A 151 -11.34 -6.64 -17.04
CA LYS A 151 -10.81 -7.02 -15.73
C LYS A 151 -11.83 -6.69 -14.66
N VAL A 152 -12.09 -7.65 -13.78
CA VAL A 152 -12.96 -7.48 -12.61
C VAL A 152 -12.20 -7.89 -11.36
N VAL A 153 -12.03 -6.98 -10.41
CA VAL A 153 -11.39 -7.23 -9.11
C VAL A 153 -12.20 -6.55 -8.01
N GLY A 154 -12.72 -7.32 -7.07
CA GLY A 154 -13.57 -6.79 -6.01
C GLY A 154 -14.82 -6.16 -6.62
N ARG A 155 -14.93 -4.84 -6.54
CA ARG A 155 -16.03 -4.04 -7.13
C ARG A 155 -15.62 -3.25 -8.36
N HIS A 156 -14.39 -3.44 -8.82
CA HIS A 156 -13.77 -2.65 -9.88
C HIS A 156 -13.86 -3.38 -11.21
N ILE A 157 -14.38 -2.70 -12.25
CA ILE A 157 -14.46 -3.17 -13.63
C ILE A 157 -13.63 -2.25 -14.51
N VAL A 158 -12.69 -2.83 -15.25
CA VAL A 158 -11.92 -2.15 -16.31
C VAL A 158 -12.21 -2.83 -17.64
N ILE A 159 -12.54 -2.05 -18.67
CA ILE A 159 -12.69 -2.53 -20.06
C ILE A 159 -11.67 -1.82 -20.94
N LYS A 160 -10.99 -2.57 -21.82
CA LYS A 160 -10.09 -2.03 -22.83
C LYS A 160 -10.40 -2.60 -24.21
N ILE A 161 -10.29 -1.75 -25.23
CA ILE A 161 -10.37 -2.14 -26.65
C ILE A 161 -9.04 -1.77 -27.30
N ASP A 162 -8.34 -2.75 -27.88
CA ASP A 162 -6.99 -2.60 -28.44
C ASP A 162 -6.02 -1.91 -27.46
N GLY A 163 -6.12 -2.30 -26.18
CA GLY A 163 -5.30 -1.75 -25.09
C GLY A 163 -5.76 -0.37 -24.57
N LYS A 164 -6.66 0.33 -25.25
CA LYS A 164 -7.23 1.62 -24.79
C LYS A 164 -8.35 1.39 -23.79
N THR A 165 -8.22 1.93 -22.57
CA THR A 165 -9.27 1.89 -21.55
C THR A 165 -10.51 2.68 -22.00
N THR A 166 -11.67 2.02 -21.94
CA THR A 166 -12.99 2.59 -22.27
C THR A 166 -13.91 2.65 -21.06
N VAL A 167 -13.72 1.77 -20.08
CA VAL A 167 -14.41 1.78 -18.79
C VAL A 167 -13.40 1.56 -17.69
N ASN A 168 -13.57 2.33 -16.61
CA ASN A 168 -12.82 2.24 -15.37
C ASN A 168 -13.80 2.60 -14.24
N TRP A 169 -14.52 1.61 -13.73
CA TRP A 169 -15.68 1.84 -12.88
C TRP A 169 -15.67 0.97 -11.63
N ILE A 170 -15.83 1.59 -10.47
CA ILE A 170 -16.01 0.89 -9.19
C ILE A 170 -17.49 0.94 -8.83
N GLU A 171 -18.09 -0.21 -8.56
CA GLU A 171 -19.49 -0.30 -8.16
C GLU A 171 -19.70 0.35 -6.77
N PRO A 172 -20.49 1.44 -6.65
CA PRO A 172 -20.75 2.07 -5.35
C PRO A 172 -21.50 1.17 -4.36
N GLU A 173 -21.33 1.38 -3.05
CA GLU A 173 -21.98 0.55 -2.01
C GLU A 173 -23.50 0.47 -2.11
N ASP A 174 -24.14 1.59 -2.38
CA ASP A 174 -25.58 1.74 -2.52
C ASP A 174 -26.09 1.50 -3.95
N TRP A 175 -25.22 1.05 -4.87
CA TRP A 175 -25.58 0.79 -6.26
C TRP A 175 -26.71 -0.23 -6.37
N SER A 176 -27.71 0.11 -7.19
CA SER A 176 -28.83 -0.75 -7.51
C SER A 176 -29.29 -0.50 -8.94
N ARG A 177 -29.28 -1.54 -9.76
CA ARG A 177 -29.80 -1.52 -11.12
C ARG A 177 -30.66 -2.75 -11.38
N GLY A 178 -31.87 -2.73 -10.82
CA GLY A 178 -32.79 -3.87 -10.92
C GLY A 178 -32.20 -5.16 -10.34
N GLY A 179 -31.37 -5.05 -9.30
CA GLY A 179 -30.70 -6.19 -8.65
C GLY A 179 -29.43 -6.70 -9.36
N ARG A 180 -29.02 -6.11 -10.49
CA ARG A 180 -27.72 -6.41 -11.11
C ARG A 180 -26.59 -5.80 -10.29
N LYS A 181 -25.68 -6.65 -9.81
CA LYS A 181 -24.51 -6.28 -9.01
C LYS A 181 -23.31 -7.13 -9.38
N ILE A 182 -22.13 -6.64 -9.02
CA ILE A 182 -20.89 -7.40 -9.03
C ILE A 182 -21.01 -8.50 -7.98
N ASP A 183 -20.71 -9.73 -8.39
CA ASP A 183 -20.86 -10.94 -7.58
C ASP A 183 -19.87 -11.99 -8.11
N SER A 184 -20.32 -13.24 -8.25
CA SER A 184 -19.66 -14.32 -8.94
C SER A 184 -20.63 -14.91 -9.97
N GLY A 185 -20.12 -15.37 -11.09
CA GLY A 185 -20.94 -16.01 -12.12
C GLY A 185 -20.16 -16.35 -13.38
N THR A 186 -20.87 -16.83 -14.38
CA THR A 186 -20.30 -17.24 -15.67
C THR A 186 -20.24 -16.08 -16.67
N PHE A 187 -19.67 -16.35 -17.84
CA PHE A 187 -19.71 -15.51 -19.03
C PHE A 187 -20.83 -15.92 -19.98
N ALA A 188 -21.34 -14.97 -20.77
CA ALA A 188 -22.18 -15.29 -21.92
C ALA A 188 -21.92 -14.39 -23.14
N ILE A 189 -22.00 -14.95 -24.34
CA ILE A 189 -21.89 -14.21 -25.61
C ILE A 189 -23.28 -14.07 -26.23
N GLN A 190 -23.67 -12.85 -26.57
CA GLN A 190 -25.00 -12.55 -27.10
C GLN A 190 -25.08 -12.69 -28.62
N GLY A 191 -26.08 -13.42 -29.12
CA GLY A 191 -26.63 -13.21 -30.44
C GLY A 191 -27.84 -12.29 -30.33
N HIS A 192 -27.76 -11.09 -30.91
CA HIS A 192 -28.76 -10.03 -30.71
C HIS A 192 -30.02 -10.23 -31.59
N ASP A 193 -29.82 -10.38 -32.90
CA ASP A 193 -30.90 -10.55 -33.89
C ASP A 193 -30.38 -11.12 -35.22
N PRO A 194 -31.28 -11.53 -36.15
CA PRO A 194 -30.89 -12.12 -37.43
C PRO A 194 -30.14 -11.20 -38.41
N LYS A 195 -30.03 -9.90 -38.12
CA LYS A 195 -29.24 -8.96 -38.95
C LYS A 195 -27.81 -8.83 -38.44
N SER A 196 -27.54 -9.31 -37.23
CA SER A 196 -26.26 -9.19 -36.57
C SER A 196 -25.37 -10.39 -36.89
N LEU A 197 -24.19 -10.11 -37.43
CA LEU A 197 -23.14 -11.09 -37.69
C LEU A 197 -21.86 -10.63 -36.98
N VAL A 198 -21.44 -11.41 -35.99
CA VAL A 198 -20.26 -11.12 -35.14
C VAL A 198 -19.42 -12.38 -35.02
N TYR A 199 -18.10 -12.20 -34.98
CA TYR A 199 -17.13 -13.27 -34.84
C TYR A 199 -16.32 -13.11 -33.56
N TYR A 200 -16.05 -14.22 -32.88
CA TYR A 200 -15.16 -14.29 -31.73
C TYR A 200 -14.11 -15.37 -31.92
N LYS A 201 -12.90 -15.16 -31.40
CA LYS A 201 -11.86 -16.18 -31.28
C LYS A 201 -10.96 -15.86 -30.08
N ASN A 202 -10.10 -16.81 -29.70
CA ASN A 202 -9.13 -16.64 -28.62
C ASN A 202 -9.79 -16.16 -27.31
N ILE A 203 -10.93 -16.77 -26.93
CA ILE A 203 -11.62 -16.41 -25.69
C ILE A 203 -10.88 -17.07 -24.54
N GLN A 204 -10.31 -16.25 -23.67
CA GLN A 204 -9.50 -16.71 -22.53
C GLN A 204 -9.91 -15.98 -21.26
N VAL A 205 -9.68 -16.64 -20.13
CA VAL A 205 -9.85 -16.07 -18.80
C VAL A 205 -8.63 -16.35 -17.96
N LYS A 206 -8.25 -15.39 -17.12
CA LYS A 206 -7.29 -15.52 -16.06
C LYS A 206 -8.00 -15.24 -14.74
N PRO A 207 -8.46 -16.27 -14.01
CA PRO A 207 -9.07 -16.09 -12.70
C PRO A 207 -8.12 -15.36 -11.76
N LEU A 208 -8.64 -14.41 -11.00
CA LEU A 208 -7.91 -13.63 -10.01
C LEU A 208 -8.40 -13.99 -8.60
N PRO A 209 -7.54 -13.84 -7.59
CA PRO A 209 -7.91 -14.14 -6.21
C PRO A 209 -8.92 -13.13 -5.64
N ASP A 210 -9.65 -13.55 -4.59
CA ASP A 210 -10.60 -12.70 -3.88
C ASP A 210 -9.88 -11.71 -2.96
N VAL A 211 -10.11 -10.41 -3.21
CA VAL A 211 -9.58 -9.30 -2.40
C VAL A 211 -10.75 -8.73 -1.58
N ASP A 212 -10.56 -8.56 -0.27
CA ASP A 212 -11.53 -7.85 0.58
C ASP A 212 -11.37 -6.32 0.49
N SER A 213 -12.29 -5.57 1.12
CA SER A 213 -12.31 -4.09 1.05
C SER A 213 -11.05 -3.44 1.60
N ASP A 214 -10.32 -4.13 2.48
CA ASP A 214 -9.12 -3.62 3.13
C ASP A 214 -7.85 -4.06 2.39
N GLY A 215 -7.97 -4.71 1.23
CA GLY A 215 -6.86 -5.16 0.39
C GLY A 215 -6.24 -6.49 0.82
N TRP A 216 -6.85 -7.22 1.75
CA TRP A 216 -6.39 -8.57 2.12
C TRP A 216 -6.88 -9.60 1.12
N VAL A 217 -6.02 -10.58 0.88
CA VAL A 217 -6.23 -11.67 -0.06
C VAL A 217 -5.98 -12.98 0.66
N ALA A 218 -6.93 -13.91 0.57
CA ALA A 218 -6.77 -15.22 1.16
C ALA A 218 -5.72 -16.05 0.40
N LEU A 219 -4.69 -16.51 1.10
CA LEU A 219 -3.82 -17.58 0.64
C LEU A 219 -4.39 -18.95 1.01
N PHE A 220 -5.09 -19.04 2.15
CA PHE A 220 -5.85 -20.22 2.58
C PHE A 220 -7.07 -19.79 3.41
N ASP A 221 -8.27 -20.14 2.95
CA ASP A 221 -9.56 -19.86 3.59
C ASP A 221 -10.27 -21.11 4.16
N GLY A 222 -9.66 -22.30 3.99
CA GLY A 222 -10.21 -23.57 4.45
C GLY A 222 -11.33 -24.16 3.58
N THR A 223 -11.80 -23.46 2.55
CA THR A 223 -12.92 -23.90 1.71
C THR A 223 -12.48 -24.64 0.44
N LYS A 224 -11.25 -24.38 -0.04
CA LYS A 224 -10.69 -24.91 -1.31
C LYS A 224 -9.57 -25.92 -1.12
N GLY A 225 -9.46 -26.53 0.06
CA GLY A 225 -8.35 -27.44 0.37
C GLY A 225 -6.99 -26.74 0.29
N LEU A 226 -6.00 -27.38 -0.34
CA LEU A 226 -4.62 -26.86 -0.51
C LEU A 226 -4.37 -26.25 -1.90
N GLU A 227 -5.41 -25.79 -2.60
CA GLU A 227 -5.24 -25.10 -3.88
C GLU A 227 -4.26 -23.92 -3.76
N GLY A 228 -3.29 -23.84 -4.68
CA GLY A 228 -2.23 -22.82 -4.64
C GLY A 228 -1.12 -23.10 -3.63
N TRP A 229 -1.09 -24.28 -3.00
CA TRP A 229 -0.01 -24.70 -2.12
C TRP A 229 0.66 -25.98 -2.62
N ARG A 230 1.97 -26.09 -2.40
CA ARG A 230 2.77 -27.23 -2.82
C ARG A 230 3.75 -27.63 -1.73
N ALA A 231 3.66 -28.86 -1.24
CA ALA A 231 4.63 -29.39 -0.30
C ALA A 231 5.96 -29.70 -1.02
N SER A 232 7.08 -29.50 -0.33
CA SER A 232 8.39 -29.89 -0.85
C SER A 232 8.51 -31.41 -0.96
N GLU A 233 8.24 -32.10 0.15
CA GLU A 233 8.36 -33.55 0.33
C GLU A 233 7.29 -34.03 1.33
N ASN A 234 7.17 -35.33 1.59
CA ASN A 234 6.24 -35.86 2.61
C ASN A 234 4.83 -35.19 2.59
N GLU A 235 4.16 -35.15 1.43
CA GLU A 235 2.91 -34.40 1.22
C GLU A 235 1.84 -34.68 2.28
N GLY A 236 1.77 -35.91 2.80
CA GLY A 236 0.85 -36.31 3.87
C GLY A 236 1.05 -35.61 5.22
N THR A 237 2.07 -34.74 5.36
CA THR A 237 2.25 -33.86 6.52
C THR A 237 1.23 -32.74 6.58
N PHE A 238 0.58 -32.39 5.46
CA PHE A 238 -0.38 -31.30 5.38
C PHE A 238 -1.77 -31.82 5.02
N GLY A 239 -2.74 -31.57 5.90
CA GLY A 239 -4.14 -31.93 5.71
C GLY A 239 -5.06 -30.72 5.90
N VAL A 240 -6.31 -30.84 5.45
CA VAL A 240 -7.35 -29.84 5.71
C VAL A 240 -8.50 -30.53 6.43
N GLU A 241 -8.79 -30.07 7.64
CA GLU A 241 -9.85 -30.61 8.51
C GLU A 241 -10.65 -29.44 9.09
N ASP A 242 -11.98 -29.49 8.99
CA ASP A 242 -12.90 -28.46 9.51
C ASP A 242 -12.51 -27.01 9.15
N GLY A 243 -12.08 -26.79 7.91
CA GLY A 243 -11.67 -25.48 7.39
C GLY A 243 -10.31 -24.99 7.90
N GLN A 244 -9.50 -25.87 8.48
CA GLN A 244 -8.19 -25.56 9.06
C GLN A 244 -7.11 -26.37 8.36
N LEU A 245 -5.95 -25.77 8.15
CA LEU A 245 -4.75 -26.48 7.76
C LEU A 245 -4.20 -27.20 9.00
N VAL A 246 -4.10 -28.53 8.93
CA VAL A 246 -3.48 -29.38 9.94
C VAL A 246 -2.09 -29.75 9.45
N VAL A 247 -1.07 -29.43 10.25
CA VAL A 247 0.32 -29.75 9.98
C VAL A 247 0.78 -30.81 10.98
N HIS A 248 0.96 -32.05 10.50
CA HIS A 248 1.33 -33.20 11.33
C HIS A 248 1.95 -34.31 10.47
N GLY A 249 3.21 -34.67 10.71
CA GLY A 249 3.88 -35.73 9.97
C GLY A 249 5.38 -35.53 9.86
N LYS A 250 6.03 -36.23 8.92
CA LYS A 250 7.47 -36.10 8.68
C LYS A 250 7.81 -34.68 8.22
N ARG A 251 9.05 -34.24 8.46
CA ARG A 251 9.53 -32.92 8.06
C ARG A 251 9.15 -32.57 6.61
N SER A 252 8.58 -31.39 6.40
CA SER A 252 8.28 -30.83 5.08
C SER A 252 8.05 -29.32 5.15
N HIS A 253 7.93 -28.65 4.01
CA HIS A 253 7.50 -27.26 3.92
C HIS A 253 6.41 -27.12 2.84
N LEU A 254 5.29 -26.52 3.20
CA LEU A 254 4.17 -26.23 2.32
C LEU A 254 4.35 -24.81 1.76
N PHE A 255 4.83 -24.70 0.53
CA PHE A 255 5.07 -23.43 -0.15
C PHE A 255 3.81 -22.92 -0.82
N TYR A 256 3.56 -21.62 -0.75
CA TYR A 256 2.55 -21.00 -1.59
C TYR A 256 3.09 -20.91 -3.03
N THR A 257 2.35 -21.45 -3.98
CA THR A 257 2.64 -21.40 -5.43
C THR A 257 1.41 -20.96 -6.22
N GLY A 258 0.46 -20.33 -5.54
CA GLY A 258 -0.80 -19.90 -6.12
C GLY A 258 -0.71 -18.56 -6.86
N PRO A 259 -1.82 -18.10 -7.44
CA PRO A 259 -1.83 -16.96 -8.36
C PRO A 259 -1.69 -15.59 -7.67
N VAL A 260 -1.86 -15.50 -6.34
CA VAL A 260 -1.81 -14.21 -5.62
C VAL A 260 -0.42 -13.60 -5.75
N ASN A 261 -0.35 -12.40 -6.33
CA ASN A 261 0.89 -11.67 -6.61
C ASN A 261 1.97 -12.51 -7.34
N GLY A 262 1.57 -13.52 -8.13
CA GLY A 262 2.49 -14.46 -8.78
C GLY A 262 3.36 -15.27 -7.80
N ALA A 263 2.91 -15.42 -6.55
CA ALA A 263 3.69 -15.98 -5.44
C ALA A 263 5.05 -15.28 -5.20
N ASP A 264 5.17 -14.00 -5.54
CA ASP A 264 6.40 -13.22 -5.39
C ASP A 264 6.13 -11.91 -4.64
N PHE A 265 6.29 -11.94 -3.32
CA PHE A 265 5.95 -10.83 -2.43
C PHE A 265 7.21 -10.08 -1.99
N LYS A 266 7.25 -8.76 -2.20
CA LYS A 266 8.33 -7.88 -1.74
C LYS A 266 7.95 -7.18 -0.44
N ASN A 267 7.00 -6.25 -0.51
CA ASN A 267 6.40 -5.62 0.65
C ASN A 267 5.02 -6.23 0.88
N PHE A 268 4.67 -6.52 2.13
CA PHE A 268 3.37 -7.10 2.47
C PHE A 268 3.05 -6.95 3.95
N GLU A 269 1.76 -7.08 4.24
CA GLU A 269 1.28 -7.55 5.54
C GLU A 269 0.79 -8.99 5.37
N PHE A 270 1.07 -9.84 6.33
CA PHE A 270 0.65 -11.24 6.37
C PHE A 270 0.00 -11.48 7.72
N GLN A 271 -1.10 -12.24 7.73
CA GLN A 271 -1.70 -12.68 8.97
C GLN A 271 -2.23 -14.11 8.89
N ALA A 272 -2.22 -14.79 10.03
CA ALA A 272 -2.83 -16.09 10.21
C ALA A 272 -3.32 -16.24 11.64
N HIS A 273 -4.34 -17.07 11.85
CA HIS A 273 -4.60 -17.64 13.17
C HIS A 273 -3.83 -18.95 13.28
N VAL A 274 -3.12 -19.12 14.39
CA VAL A 274 -2.23 -20.27 14.63
C VAL A 274 -2.59 -20.92 15.96
N MET A 275 -2.52 -22.23 16.03
CA MET A 275 -2.66 -23.00 17.28
C MET A 275 -1.62 -24.12 17.31
N THR A 276 -0.78 -24.14 18.34
CA THR A 276 0.20 -25.20 18.58
C THR A 276 -0.35 -26.22 19.57
N MET A 277 -0.04 -27.50 19.38
CA MET A 277 -0.24 -28.52 20.41
C MET A 277 1.01 -28.67 21.28
N PRO A 278 0.92 -29.26 22.48
CA PRO A 278 2.08 -29.44 23.35
C PRO A 278 3.26 -30.08 22.64
N LYS A 279 4.45 -29.50 22.83
CA LYS A 279 5.72 -29.88 22.20
C LYS A 279 5.80 -29.67 20.68
N ALA A 280 4.81 -29.08 20.03
CA ALA A 280 4.87 -28.86 18.59
C ALA A 280 5.88 -27.78 18.20
N ASN A 281 6.60 -28.01 17.10
CA ASN A 281 7.44 -27.04 16.43
C ASN A 281 7.02 -26.84 14.97
N SER A 282 7.13 -25.60 14.50
CA SER A 282 6.80 -25.17 13.15
C SER A 282 7.44 -23.80 12.88
N GLY A 283 7.22 -23.26 11.69
CA GLY A 283 7.70 -21.96 11.25
C GLY A 283 6.90 -21.42 10.08
N LEU A 284 6.76 -20.10 10.03
CA LEU A 284 6.23 -19.34 8.90
C LEU A 284 7.39 -18.68 8.15
N TYR A 285 7.60 -19.06 6.91
CA TYR A 285 8.67 -18.54 6.06
C TYR A 285 8.14 -17.48 5.11
N PHE A 286 8.95 -16.47 4.81
CA PHE A 286 8.66 -15.47 3.78
C PHE A 286 9.93 -15.08 3.02
N HIS A 287 9.77 -14.44 1.85
CA HIS A 287 10.85 -14.15 0.90
C HIS A 287 11.65 -15.41 0.51
N THR A 288 11.03 -16.58 0.62
CA THR A 288 11.63 -17.85 0.22
C THR A 288 11.29 -18.17 -1.23
N ALA A 289 11.91 -19.20 -1.79
CA ALA A 289 11.52 -19.79 -3.07
C ALA A 289 11.08 -21.25 -2.86
N TYR A 290 10.25 -21.77 -3.76
CA TYR A 290 9.92 -23.20 -3.76
C TYR A 290 11.20 -24.02 -3.94
N GLN A 291 11.37 -25.04 -3.10
CA GLN A 291 12.41 -26.05 -3.24
C GLN A 291 11.83 -27.43 -2.96
N GLN A 292 12.35 -28.44 -3.66
CA GLN A 292 11.80 -29.79 -3.61
C GLN A 292 12.17 -30.56 -2.35
N THR A 293 13.27 -30.23 -1.69
CA THR A 293 13.72 -30.98 -0.49
C THR A 293 14.46 -30.07 0.46
N GLY A 294 14.57 -30.48 1.72
CA GLY A 294 15.39 -29.81 2.72
C GLY A 294 14.72 -28.59 3.35
N TRP A 295 15.51 -27.80 4.06
CA TRP A 295 15.06 -26.57 4.72
C TRP A 295 15.19 -25.39 3.76
N PRO A 296 14.24 -24.43 3.75
CA PRO A 296 14.34 -23.19 3.00
C PRO A 296 15.73 -22.55 3.09
N ASP A 297 16.45 -22.40 1.99
CA ASP A 297 17.78 -21.77 1.96
C ASP A 297 17.69 -20.24 1.82
N LYS A 298 16.64 -19.75 1.15
CA LYS A 298 16.28 -18.33 0.97
C LYS A 298 15.28 -17.85 2.02
N GLY A 299 15.32 -16.55 2.31
CA GLY A 299 14.30 -15.86 3.09
C GLY A 299 14.52 -15.98 4.60
N TYR A 300 13.44 -15.75 5.34
CA TYR A 300 13.44 -15.74 6.81
C TYR A 300 12.36 -16.66 7.36
N GLU A 301 12.60 -17.13 8.58
CA GLU A 301 11.69 -17.94 9.38
C GLU A 301 11.19 -17.14 10.58
N CYS A 302 9.87 -17.07 10.70
CA CYS A 302 9.16 -16.63 11.89
C CYS A 302 8.77 -17.87 12.69
N GLN A 303 9.31 -17.99 13.90
CA GLN A 303 9.20 -19.19 14.71
C GLN A 303 7.77 -19.45 15.18
N VAL A 304 7.35 -20.72 15.23
CA VAL A 304 6.05 -21.16 15.76
C VAL A 304 6.24 -22.35 16.71
N ASN A 305 6.41 -22.07 18.02
CA ASN A 305 6.28 -23.07 19.07
C ASN A 305 6.06 -22.41 20.44
N SER A 306 5.25 -23.07 21.29
CA SER A 306 5.03 -22.62 22.67
C SER A 306 5.85 -23.43 23.68
N THR A 307 5.67 -24.76 23.73
CA THR A 307 6.31 -25.63 24.76
C THR A 307 7.33 -26.64 24.22
N HIS A 308 7.72 -26.54 22.94
CA HIS A 308 8.78 -27.36 22.37
C HIS A 308 10.12 -27.16 23.11
N SER A 309 11.04 -28.12 23.03
CA SER A 309 12.34 -28.05 23.72
C SER A 309 13.29 -27.00 23.14
N ASP A 310 13.04 -26.53 21.92
CA ASP A 310 13.76 -25.38 21.37
C ASP A 310 13.48 -24.14 22.24
N ARG A 311 14.56 -23.42 22.57
CA ARG A 311 14.49 -22.20 23.38
C ARG A 311 13.97 -21.01 22.58
N LYS A 312 14.04 -21.02 21.24
CA LYS A 312 13.50 -19.97 20.40
C LYS A 312 12.02 -20.22 20.19
N LYS A 313 11.18 -19.25 20.55
CA LYS A 313 9.73 -19.37 20.71
C LYS A 313 8.95 -18.58 19.67
N THR A 314 7.64 -18.84 19.60
CA THR A 314 6.65 -18.13 18.79
C THR A 314 6.88 -16.61 18.77
N GLY A 315 6.83 -16.00 17.59
CA GLY A 315 7.01 -14.57 17.42
C GLY A 315 8.46 -14.14 17.16
N GLY A 316 9.45 -15.02 17.38
CA GLY A 316 10.85 -14.75 17.06
C GLY A 316 11.12 -14.78 15.55
N LEU A 317 12.00 -13.90 15.08
CA LEU A 317 12.62 -13.98 13.76
C LEU A 317 13.88 -14.85 13.94
N TYR A 318 13.75 -16.12 13.61
CA TYR A 318 14.63 -17.20 14.07
C TYR A 318 16.11 -16.86 13.80
N ASP A 319 16.97 -16.84 14.84
CA ASP A 319 18.42 -16.50 14.79
C ASP A 319 18.71 -15.08 14.22
N VAL A 320 17.75 -14.17 14.30
CA VAL A 320 17.93 -12.75 13.98
C VAL A 320 17.53 -11.90 15.17
N GLN A 321 16.29 -12.06 15.62
CA GLN A 321 15.75 -11.47 16.83
C GLN A 321 14.79 -12.50 17.43
N ASP A 322 15.34 -13.35 18.30
CA ASP A 322 14.62 -14.47 18.89
C ASP A 322 13.78 -14.03 20.10
N VAL A 323 12.62 -14.65 20.27
CA VAL A 323 11.93 -14.68 21.56
C VAL A 323 12.43 -15.91 22.30
N MET A 324 13.08 -15.72 23.45
CA MET A 324 13.74 -16.81 24.17
C MET A 324 12.88 -17.31 25.34
N ASP A 325 12.79 -18.64 25.44
CA ASP A 325 12.23 -19.45 26.53
C ASP A 325 10.72 -19.27 26.80
N ASP A 326 10.22 -18.04 26.85
CA ASP A 326 8.85 -17.68 27.20
C ASP A 326 8.04 -17.24 25.95
N ALA A 327 7.26 -18.17 25.41
CA ALA A 327 6.40 -17.88 24.26
C ALA A 327 5.24 -16.93 24.65
N PRO A 328 4.90 -15.94 23.80
CA PRO A 328 3.71 -15.10 23.95
C PRO A 328 2.41 -15.83 23.54
N SER A 329 2.48 -17.13 23.30
CA SER A 329 1.37 -18.01 22.92
C SER A 329 1.18 -19.13 23.95
N THR A 330 0.03 -19.81 23.89
CA THR A 330 -0.27 -20.97 24.76
C THR A 330 -0.77 -22.13 23.91
N ASP A 331 -0.27 -23.34 24.16
CA ASP A 331 -0.74 -24.53 23.43
C ASP A 331 -2.24 -24.77 23.62
N GLY A 332 -2.87 -25.31 22.57
CA GLY A 332 -4.31 -25.59 22.53
C GLY A 332 -5.19 -24.35 22.43
N LYS A 333 -4.61 -23.16 22.25
CA LYS A 333 -5.34 -21.89 22.02
C LYS A 333 -4.94 -21.28 20.68
N TRP A 334 -5.93 -20.72 20.01
CA TRP A 334 -5.69 -19.88 18.84
C TRP A 334 -5.10 -18.54 19.27
N PHE A 335 -4.11 -18.08 18.53
CA PHE A 335 -3.55 -16.75 18.63
C PHE A 335 -3.40 -16.15 17.23
N HIS A 336 -3.46 -14.82 17.14
CA HIS A 336 -3.26 -14.06 15.91
C HIS A 336 -1.77 -13.84 15.68
N TYR A 337 -1.29 -14.22 14.50
CA TYR A 337 0.09 -14.04 14.06
C TYR A 337 0.10 -13.03 12.93
N TYR A 338 0.84 -11.93 13.10
CA TYR A 338 0.95 -10.87 12.12
C TYR A 338 2.42 -10.61 11.76
N ILE A 339 2.70 -10.44 10.48
CA ILE A 339 4.03 -10.12 9.94
C ILE A 339 3.87 -8.97 8.95
N LYS A 340 4.62 -7.89 9.14
CA LYS A 340 4.73 -6.80 8.16
C LYS A 340 6.17 -6.68 7.67
N VAL A 341 6.33 -6.66 6.37
CA VAL A 341 7.62 -6.43 5.70
C VAL A 341 7.48 -5.22 4.79
N VAL A 342 8.23 -4.16 5.08
CA VAL A 342 8.29 -2.94 4.27
C VAL A 342 9.74 -2.54 4.09
N GLY A 343 10.22 -2.55 2.84
CA GLY A 343 11.61 -2.27 2.52
C GLY A 343 12.55 -3.27 3.20
N LYS A 344 13.30 -2.81 4.21
CA LYS A 344 14.25 -3.61 5.01
C LYS A 344 13.77 -3.85 6.44
N HIS A 345 12.55 -3.47 6.76
CA HIS A 345 12.00 -3.57 8.10
C HIS A 345 10.99 -4.72 8.20
N ILE A 346 11.19 -5.56 9.20
CA ILE A 346 10.31 -6.65 9.60
C ILE A 346 9.70 -6.32 10.96
N THR A 347 8.37 -6.31 11.03
CA THR A 347 7.61 -6.29 12.29
C THR A 347 6.86 -7.62 12.44
N ILE A 348 6.94 -8.23 13.62
CA ILE A 348 6.15 -9.42 13.99
C ILE A 348 5.34 -9.11 15.24
N GLN A 349 4.05 -9.47 15.22
CA GLN A 349 3.16 -9.34 16.36
C GLN A 349 2.42 -10.65 16.64
N ILE A 350 2.26 -10.95 17.93
CA ILE A 350 1.44 -12.05 18.44
C ILE A 350 0.34 -11.47 19.31
N ASP A 351 -0.93 -11.71 18.95
CA ASP A 351 -2.11 -11.08 19.56
C ASP A 351 -1.97 -9.55 19.68
N GLY A 352 -1.46 -8.93 18.62
CA GLY A 352 -1.22 -7.47 18.53
C GLY A 352 -0.02 -6.97 19.35
N LYS A 353 0.67 -7.83 20.12
CA LYS A 353 1.90 -7.47 20.84
C LYS A 353 3.11 -7.65 19.93
N THR A 354 3.85 -6.57 19.69
CA THR A 354 5.13 -6.62 18.95
C THR A 354 6.15 -7.49 19.67
N THR A 355 6.70 -8.45 18.94
CA THR A 355 7.74 -9.41 19.40
C THR A 355 9.03 -9.23 18.62
N VAL A 356 8.94 -8.85 17.34
CA VAL A 356 10.08 -8.42 16.52
C VAL A 356 9.78 -7.06 15.90
N ASN A 357 10.79 -6.21 15.91
CA ASN A 357 10.86 -4.95 15.19
C ASN A 357 12.33 -4.79 14.77
N TRP A 358 12.64 -5.27 13.56
CA TRP A 358 14.02 -5.45 13.11
C TRP A 358 14.22 -4.88 11.72
N ILE A 359 15.23 -4.03 11.59
CA ILE A 359 15.67 -3.48 10.31
C ILE A 359 16.95 -4.21 9.92
N GLU A 360 16.98 -4.78 8.73
CA GLU A 360 18.16 -5.44 8.17
C GLU A 360 19.33 -4.45 8.08
N PRO A 361 20.42 -4.65 8.84
CA PRO A 361 21.58 -3.77 8.78
C PRO A 361 22.25 -3.79 7.41
N GLU A 362 22.91 -2.69 7.05
CA GLU A 362 23.75 -2.67 5.86
C GLU A 362 24.90 -3.70 5.99
N GLY A 363 25.18 -4.43 4.92
CA GLY A 363 26.18 -5.51 4.91
C GLY A 363 25.81 -6.76 5.73
N TRP A 364 24.62 -6.81 6.35
CA TRP A 364 24.12 -7.97 7.11
C TRP A 364 24.28 -9.26 6.32
N SER A 365 25.02 -10.25 6.82
CA SER A 365 25.18 -11.55 6.14
C SER A 365 24.95 -12.74 7.04
N ARG A 366 23.92 -13.54 6.72
CA ARG A 366 23.62 -14.79 7.41
C ARG A 366 23.37 -15.90 6.41
N GLY A 367 24.45 -16.54 5.96
CA GLY A 367 24.38 -17.58 4.93
C GLY A 367 23.79 -17.09 3.59
N GLY A 368 23.89 -15.79 3.30
CA GLY A 368 23.31 -15.19 2.09
C GLY A 368 21.83 -14.80 2.18
N ARG A 369 21.13 -15.10 3.28
CA ARG A 369 19.72 -14.72 3.48
C ARG A 369 19.57 -13.21 3.62
N ARG A 370 18.64 -12.62 2.86
CA ARG A 370 18.38 -11.17 2.79
C ARG A 370 16.90 -10.91 2.66
N ILE A 371 16.47 -9.74 3.11
CA ILE A 371 15.15 -9.19 2.76
C ILE A 371 15.22 -8.83 1.28
N ASP A 372 14.34 -9.42 0.50
CA ASP A 372 14.29 -9.30 -0.95
C ASP A 372 12.83 -9.43 -1.42
N ARG A 373 12.49 -10.56 -2.03
CA ARG A 373 11.15 -10.95 -2.47
C ARG A 373 11.06 -12.45 -2.59
N GLY A 374 9.85 -12.98 -2.56
CA GLY A 374 9.58 -14.39 -2.78
C GLY A 374 8.26 -14.84 -2.17
N THR A 375 8.06 -16.14 -2.09
CA THR A 375 6.82 -16.74 -1.58
C THR A 375 6.85 -16.96 -0.07
N PHE A 376 5.75 -17.50 0.45
CA PHE A 376 5.59 -17.99 1.81
C PHE A 376 5.76 -19.51 1.89
N ALA A 377 6.15 -20.04 3.04
CA ALA A 377 6.06 -21.47 3.33
C ALA A 377 5.67 -21.76 4.79
N ILE A 378 5.00 -22.88 5.03
CA ILE A 378 4.62 -23.36 6.36
C ILE A 378 5.36 -24.66 6.63
N GLN A 379 6.08 -24.74 7.74
CA GLN A 379 6.89 -25.90 8.09
C GLN A 379 6.08 -26.98 8.80
N GLY A 380 6.21 -28.23 8.36
CA GLY A 380 6.03 -29.38 9.24
C GLY A 380 7.39 -29.80 9.76
N HIS A 381 7.63 -29.71 11.07
CA HIS A 381 8.96 -29.90 11.65
C HIS A 381 9.32 -31.38 11.83
N ASP A 382 8.46 -32.14 12.51
CA ASP A 382 8.65 -33.55 12.83
C ASP A 382 7.31 -34.26 13.17
N PRO A 383 7.30 -35.60 13.26
CA PRO A 383 6.08 -36.36 13.54
C PRO A 383 5.44 -36.12 14.92
N ASP A 384 6.14 -35.52 15.88
CA ASP A 384 5.61 -35.22 17.21
C ASP A 384 4.93 -33.83 17.23
N SER A 385 5.08 -33.05 16.16
CA SER A 385 4.54 -31.71 16.04
C SER A 385 3.18 -31.69 15.36
N ILE A 386 2.19 -31.11 16.07
CA ILE A 386 0.85 -30.85 15.55
C ILE A 386 0.56 -29.35 15.67
N VAL A 387 0.35 -28.70 14.53
CA VAL A 387 0.03 -27.26 14.45
C VAL A 387 -1.14 -27.04 13.50
N HIS A 388 -2.04 -26.13 13.87
CA HIS A 388 -3.18 -25.75 13.06
C HIS A 388 -3.07 -24.30 12.60
N TYR A 389 -3.48 -24.04 11.36
CA TYR A 389 -3.57 -22.70 10.77
C TYR A 389 -4.94 -22.47 10.15
N LYS A 390 -5.42 -21.23 10.20
CA LYS A 390 -6.60 -20.79 9.44
C LYS A 390 -6.54 -19.30 9.15
N ASN A 391 -7.36 -18.84 8.21
CA ASN A 391 -7.42 -17.44 7.79
C ASN A 391 -6.02 -16.91 7.43
N ILE A 392 -5.32 -17.62 6.55
CA ILE A 392 -3.98 -17.24 6.12
C ILE A 392 -4.16 -16.22 5.00
N MET A 393 -3.88 -14.96 5.30
CA MET A 393 -4.15 -13.82 4.43
C MET A 393 -2.87 -13.04 4.18
N VAL A 394 -2.80 -12.41 3.03
CA VAL A 394 -1.74 -11.44 2.69
C VAL A 394 -2.36 -10.17 2.11
N LYS A 395 -1.80 -9.03 2.46
CA LYS A 395 -2.05 -7.75 1.82
C LYS A 395 -0.74 -7.30 1.16
N PRO A 396 -0.56 -7.52 -0.16
CA PRO A 396 0.59 -7.02 -0.87
C PRO A 396 0.65 -5.49 -0.76
N LEU A 397 1.83 -4.94 -0.56
CA LEU A 397 2.07 -3.50 -0.46
C LEU A 397 2.90 -3.02 -1.65
N PRO A 398 2.73 -1.77 -2.11
CA PRO A 398 3.51 -1.23 -3.23
C PRO A 398 5.01 -1.17 -2.89
N ASP A 399 5.86 -1.15 -3.92
CA ASP A 399 7.31 -1.12 -3.78
C ASP A 399 7.83 0.11 -3.01
N GLY A 400 7.13 1.24 -3.09
CA GLY A 400 7.40 2.47 -2.35
C GLY A 400 6.63 2.60 -1.03
N ALA A 401 6.06 1.52 -0.50
CA ALA A 401 5.42 1.54 0.81
C ALA A 401 6.42 1.99 1.89
N THR A 402 5.93 2.75 2.85
CA THR A 402 6.67 3.08 4.07
C THR A 402 5.88 2.57 5.27
N ASP A 403 6.56 2.24 6.35
CA ASP A 403 5.95 1.85 7.62
C ASP A 403 6.04 2.98 8.65
N GLY A 404 6.29 4.20 8.17
CA GLY A 404 6.45 5.41 8.98
C GLY A 404 7.79 5.52 9.74
N TRP A 405 8.66 4.51 9.75
CA TRP A 405 9.98 4.63 10.37
C TRP A 405 10.94 5.41 9.48
N VAL A 406 11.60 6.40 10.06
CA VAL A 406 12.58 7.25 9.39
C VAL A 406 13.89 7.22 10.17
N ALA A 407 15.00 7.09 9.45
CA ALA A 407 16.32 7.12 10.06
C ALA A 407 16.66 8.54 10.55
N LEU A 408 17.00 8.64 11.82
CA LEU A 408 17.74 9.78 12.35
C LEU A 408 19.24 9.56 12.18
N PHE A 409 19.70 8.32 12.24
CA PHE A 409 21.08 7.90 11.97
C PHE A 409 21.12 6.47 11.41
N ASP A 410 21.64 6.30 10.19
CA ASP A 410 21.84 5.01 9.52
C ASP A 410 23.32 4.62 9.34
N GLY A 411 24.26 5.48 9.77
CA GLY A 411 25.69 5.25 9.65
C GLY A 411 26.31 5.61 8.29
N THR A 412 25.51 5.92 7.27
CA THR A 412 25.99 6.14 5.89
C THR A 412 26.36 7.58 5.60
N LYS A 413 25.77 8.53 6.34
CA LYS A 413 25.92 10.00 6.12
C LYS A 413 26.72 10.71 7.21
N GLY A 414 27.53 9.97 7.96
CA GLY A 414 28.23 10.55 9.11
C GLY A 414 27.25 11.10 10.16
N LEU A 415 27.49 12.31 10.65
CA LEU A 415 26.64 12.99 11.65
C LEU A 415 25.69 14.03 11.02
N GLU A 416 25.32 13.88 9.74
CA GLU A 416 24.35 14.77 9.10
C GLU A 416 23.05 14.85 9.93
N GLY A 417 22.58 16.07 10.20
CA GLY A 417 21.39 16.30 11.03
C GLY A 417 21.63 16.15 12.54
N TRP A 418 22.87 15.97 13.00
CA TRP A 418 23.22 15.94 14.41
C TRP A 418 24.21 17.04 14.77
N ARG A 419 24.06 17.60 15.97
CA ARG A 419 24.93 18.66 16.50
C ARG A 419 25.28 18.37 17.96
N ALA A 420 26.58 18.23 18.24
CA ALA A 420 27.08 18.12 19.60
C ALA A 420 27.01 19.47 20.32
N SER A 421 26.61 19.48 21.59
CA SER A 421 26.61 20.68 22.43
C SER A 421 28.03 21.21 22.65
N GLU A 422 28.91 20.35 23.15
CA GLU A 422 30.29 20.65 23.49
C GLU A 422 31.21 19.46 23.13
N ASN A 423 32.52 19.55 23.34
CA ASN A 423 33.47 18.43 23.17
C ASN A 423 33.21 17.56 21.92
N GLN A 424 33.18 18.15 20.71
CA GLN A 424 32.71 17.47 19.49
C GLN A 424 33.40 16.12 19.20
N GLY A 425 34.67 15.95 19.60
CA GLY A 425 35.41 14.69 19.46
C GLY A 425 34.86 13.49 20.25
N THR A 426 33.82 13.70 21.07
CA THR A 426 33.11 12.64 21.80
C THR A 426 32.30 11.74 20.88
N PHE A 427 31.86 12.25 19.73
CA PHE A 427 31.01 11.53 18.78
C PHE A 427 31.73 11.37 17.46
N ARG A 428 31.76 10.14 16.95
CA ARG A 428 32.30 9.83 15.62
C ARG A 428 31.58 8.65 15.00
N VAL A 429 31.70 8.51 13.68
CA VAL A 429 31.12 7.39 12.95
C VAL A 429 32.25 6.46 12.51
N GLU A 430 32.18 5.21 12.94
CA GLU A 430 33.14 4.14 12.58
C GLU A 430 32.33 2.90 12.19
N ASP A 431 32.65 2.30 11.04
CA ASP A 431 32.00 1.08 10.52
C ASP A 431 30.45 1.14 10.53
N GLY A 432 29.88 2.29 10.15
CA GLY A 432 28.43 2.52 10.12
C GLY A 432 27.78 2.69 11.50
N GLN A 433 28.56 2.85 12.57
CA GLN A 433 28.08 2.95 13.95
C GLN A 433 28.45 4.31 14.54
N LEU A 434 27.57 4.87 15.35
CA LEU A 434 27.87 6.03 16.18
C LEU A 434 28.65 5.56 17.40
N VAL A 435 29.92 5.96 17.47
CA VAL A 435 30.79 5.72 18.63
C VAL A 435 30.76 6.93 19.54
N VAL A 436 30.39 6.70 20.81
CA VAL A 436 30.30 7.70 21.87
C VAL A 436 31.39 7.42 22.89
N HIS A 437 32.45 8.23 22.87
CA HIS A 437 33.62 8.09 23.75
C HIS A 437 34.40 9.40 23.85
N GLY A 438 34.48 9.99 25.05
CA GLY A 438 35.17 11.25 25.28
C GLY A 438 34.63 12.04 26.45
N LYS A 439 34.99 13.32 26.56
CA LYS A 439 34.47 14.20 27.63
C LYS A 439 32.96 14.38 27.51
N ARG A 440 32.30 14.72 28.63
CA ARG A 440 30.85 14.94 28.68
C ARG A 440 30.36 15.81 27.51
N SER A 441 29.33 15.37 26.80
CA SER A 441 28.62 16.12 25.76
C SER A 441 27.27 15.49 25.43
N HIS A 442 26.43 16.18 24.67
CA HIS A 442 25.17 15.66 24.16
C HIS A 442 25.06 15.92 22.65
N LEU A 443 24.81 14.87 21.88
CA LEU A 443 24.60 14.93 20.44
C LEU A 443 23.11 15.09 20.17
N PHE A 444 22.67 16.30 19.87
CA PHE A 444 21.26 16.62 19.60
C PHE A 444 20.91 16.38 18.14
N TYR A 445 19.73 15.84 17.87
CA TYR A 445 19.20 15.83 16.52
C TYR A 445 18.72 17.23 16.14
N THR A 446 19.25 17.78 15.05
CA THR A 446 18.87 19.07 14.46
C THR A 446 18.53 18.94 12.98
N GLY A 447 18.28 17.72 12.52
CA GLY A 447 17.99 17.41 11.12
C GLY A 447 16.55 17.74 10.73
N SER A 448 16.23 17.46 9.47
CA SER A 448 14.97 17.84 8.85
C SER A 448 13.80 16.91 9.15
N VAL A 449 14.04 15.68 9.63
CA VAL A 449 12.98 14.71 9.92
C VAL A 449 12.03 15.30 10.95
N ASN A 450 10.75 15.40 10.58
CA ASN A 450 9.69 15.99 11.41
C ASN A 450 9.97 17.45 11.85
N GLY A 451 10.83 18.17 11.14
CA GLY A 451 11.30 19.51 11.52
C GLY A 451 12.21 19.51 12.76
N GLY A 452 12.80 18.36 13.12
CA GLY A 452 13.63 18.20 14.31
C GLY A 452 12.85 18.22 15.62
N THR A 453 11.52 18.12 15.60
CA THR A 453 10.66 18.16 16.79
C THR A 453 9.65 17.02 16.77
N PHE A 454 9.53 16.32 17.88
CA PHE A 454 8.70 15.14 18.04
C PHE A 454 7.83 15.31 19.28
N LYS A 455 6.60 14.81 19.23
CA LYS A 455 5.61 14.94 20.33
C LYS A 455 5.05 13.56 20.70
N ASP A 456 4.53 12.86 19.71
CA ASP A 456 4.11 11.47 19.81
C ASP A 456 4.96 10.72 18.79
N PHE A 457 5.61 9.65 19.23
CA PHE A 457 6.55 8.90 18.42
C PHE A 457 6.78 7.50 18.99
N GLU A 458 7.26 6.64 18.13
CA GLU A 458 8.08 5.49 18.52
C GLU A 458 9.52 5.81 18.13
N PHE A 459 10.46 5.47 18.98
CA PHE A 459 11.90 5.62 18.78
C PHE A 459 12.54 4.27 19.03
N GLN A 460 13.53 3.93 18.21
CA GLN A 460 14.34 2.75 18.44
C GLN A 460 15.79 2.96 18.08
N ALA A 461 16.67 2.22 18.76
CA ALA A 461 18.09 2.12 18.45
C ALA A 461 18.61 0.75 18.84
N GLN A 462 19.66 0.27 18.16
CA GLN A 462 20.51 -0.77 18.70
C GLN A 462 21.63 -0.11 19.50
N VAL A 463 21.88 -0.62 20.71
CA VAL A 463 22.83 -0.05 21.66
C VAL A 463 23.78 -1.15 22.15
N MET A 464 25.05 -0.81 22.33
CA MET A 464 26.04 -1.69 22.97
C MET A 464 26.92 -0.88 23.92
N THR A 465 27.06 -1.34 25.15
CA THR A 465 27.87 -0.68 26.19
C THR A 465 29.15 -1.48 26.45
N SER A 466 30.25 -0.78 26.72
CA SER A 466 31.44 -1.38 27.32
C SER A 466 31.30 -1.46 28.84
N PRO A 467 32.04 -2.35 29.52
CA PRO A 467 32.04 -2.40 30.98
C PRO A 467 32.26 -1.03 31.61
N LYS A 468 31.43 -0.70 32.60
CA LYS A 468 31.40 0.59 33.33
C LYS A 468 30.99 1.81 32.50
N ALA A 469 30.59 1.68 31.24
CA ALA A 469 30.17 2.83 30.44
C ALA A 469 28.81 3.38 30.89
N ASN A 470 28.64 4.70 30.82
CA ASN A 470 27.39 5.41 31.04
C ASN A 470 27.02 6.29 29.84
N SER A 471 25.73 6.37 29.55
CA SER A 471 25.14 7.17 28.48
C SER A 471 23.64 7.32 28.74
N GLY A 472 22.92 7.94 27.81
CA GLY A 472 21.49 8.19 27.92
C GLY A 472 20.90 8.67 26.61
N ILE A 473 19.63 8.34 26.40
CA ILE A 473 18.82 8.80 25.27
C ILE A 473 17.81 9.80 25.82
N TYR A 474 17.89 11.05 25.37
CA TYR A 474 16.96 12.10 25.74
C TYR A 474 15.90 12.28 24.67
N PHE A 475 14.68 12.63 25.09
CA PHE A 475 13.58 13.00 24.20
C PHE A 475 12.76 14.16 24.77
N HIS A 476 11.99 14.83 23.91
CA HIS A 476 11.30 16.08 24.24
C HIS A 476 12.25 17.16 24.79
N THR A 477 13.52 17.09 24.38
CA THR A 477 14.54 18.06 24.77
C THR A 477 14.69 19.16 23.71
N ALA A 478 15.57 20.11 23.94
CA ALA A 478 15.90 21.16 22.99
C ALA A 478 17.42 21.32 22.93
N TYR A 479 17.92 21.72 21.77
CA TYR A 479 19.34 22.02 21.62
C TYR A 479 19.81 23.04 22.67
N GLN A 480 20.95 22.75 23.30
CA GLN A 480 21.64 23.64 24.22
C GLN A 480 23.16 23.51 24.01
N GLU A 481 23.88 24.62 24.17
CA GLU A 481 25.32 24.69 23.86
C GLU A 481 26.20 24.03 24.93
N THR A 482 25.71 23.86 26.16
CA THR A 482 26.48 23.25 27.27
C THR A 482 25.54 22.66 28.30
N ASP A 483 26.09 22.06 29.35
CA ASP A 483 25.39 21.46 30.49
C ASP A 483 24.51 20.25 30.12
N TRP A 484 23.82 19.67 31.11
CA TRP A 484 22.88 18.57 30.93
C TRP A 484 21.54 19.06 30.37
N PRO A 485 20.88 18.30 29.47
CA PRO A 485 19.59 18.68 28.90
C PRO A 485 18.56 19.10 29.95
N ALA A 486 18.20 20.38 29.97
CA ALA A 486 17.30 20.94 30.99
C ALA A 486 15.83 20.62 30.74
N LYS A 487 15.48 20.22 29.51
CA LYS A 487 14.12 19.89 29.07
C LYS A 487 13.99 18.41 28.70
N GLY A 488 12.78 17.89 28.87
CA GLY A 488 12.41 16.55 28.45
C GLY A 488 12.90 15.48 29.40
N TYR A 489 12.83 14.24 28.97
CA TYR A 489 13.18 13.05 29.76
C TYR A 489 14.47 12.40 29.26
N GLU A 490 15.04 11.56 30.11
CA GLU A 490 16.22 10.75 29.85
C GLU A 490 15.85 9.30 30.10
N CYS A 491 16.18 8.47 29.12
CA CYS A 491 16.15 7.02 29.18
C CYS A 491 17.59 6.56 29.40
N GLN A 492 17.83 5.91 30.53
CA GLN A 492 19.17 5.56 31.00
C GLN A 492 19.83 4.50 30.10
N VAL A 493 21.14 4.59 29.88
CA VAL A 493 21.94 3.59 29.16
C VAL A 493 23.20 3.25 29.97
N ASN A 494 23.14 2.19 30.76
CA ASN A 494 24.32 1.52 31.33
C ASN A 494 23.97 0.12 31.86
N SER A 495 24.92 -0.82 31.73
CA SER A 495 24.82 -2.15 32.31
C SER A 495 25.58 -2.26 33.64
N THR A 496 26.90 -2.05 33.64
CA THR A 496 27.76 -2.27 34.82
C THR A 496 28.40 -1.01 35.40
N HIS A 497 27.97 0.18 34.98
CA HIS A 497 28.42 1.45 35.57
C HIS A 497 28.09 1.52 37.08
N SER A 498 28.80 2.39 37.81
CA SER A 498 28.63 2.56 39.25
C SER A 498 27.28 3.18 39.65
N ASP A 499 26.61 3.87 38.73
CA ASP A 499 25.24 4.36 38.94
C ASP A 499 24.28 3.18 39.13
N ARG A 500 23.43 3.28 40.16
CA ARG A 500 22.43 2.27 40.48
C ARG A 500 21.24 2.29 39.51
N LYS A 501 21.01 3.39 38.81
CA LYS A 501 19.95 3.50 37.79
C LYS A 501 20.49 2.94 36.49
N LYS A 502 19.82 1.92 35.94
CA LYS A 502 20.30 1.07 34.85
C LYS A 502 19.53 1.28 33.55
N THR A 503 20.07 0.71 32.46
CA THR A 503 19.44 0.64 31.13
C THR A 503 17.95 0.35 31.21
N GLY A 504 17.15 1.11 30.44
CA GLY A 504 15.70 0.91 30.37
C GLY A 504 14.91 1.70 31.42
N GLY A 505 15.57 2.39 32.35
CA GLY A 505 14.93 3.28 33.32
C GLY A 505 14.60 4.66 32.75
N LEU A 506 13.47 5.23 33.16
CA LEU A 506 13.13 6.65 32.94
C LEU A 506 13.74 7.45 34.10
N TYR A 507 14.91 8.05 33.84
CA TYR A 507 15.83 8.49 34.87
C TYR A 507 15.19 9.45 35.89
N ALA A 508 15.25 9.07 37.18
CA ALA A 508 14.67 9.78 38.32
C ALA A 508 13.13 9.88 38.33
N VAL A 509 12.43 9.11 37.49
CA VAL A 509 10.96 9.04 37.45
C VAL A 509 10.49 7.62 37.73
N GLN A 510 10.93 6.68 36.91
CA GLN A 510 10.69 5.24 37.07
C GLN A 510 11.98 4.51 36.67
N ASP A 511 12.86 4.34 37.65
CA ASP A 511 14.19 3.77 37.45
C ASP A 511 14.16 2.23 37.42
N VAL A 512 15.05 1.65 36.62
CA VAL A 512 15.47 0.25 36.77
C VAL A 512 16.67 0.24 37.71
N MET A 513 16.58 -0.45 38.84
CA MET A 513 17.59 -0.39 39.90
C MET A 513 18.51 -1.60 39.90
N ASP A 514 19.81 -1.32 39.99
CA ASP A 514 20.95 -2.22 40.23
C ASP A 514 21.22 -3.28 39.14
N ASN A 515 20.18 -3.87 38.55
CA ASN A 515 20.28 -4.95 37.56
C ASN A 515 19.76 -4.47 36.21
N ALA A 516 20.67 -4.23 35.27
CA ALA A 516 20.29 -3.88 33.91
C ALA A 516 19.70 -5.10 33.18
N PRO A 517 18.69 -4.91 32.32
CA PRO A 517 18.19 -5.94 31.41
C PRO A 517 19.14 -6.18 30.21
N SER A 518 20.22 -5.40 30.09
CA SER A 518 21.24 -5.50 29.05
C SER A 518 22.57 -6.03 29.58
N THR A 519 23.39 -6.62 28.70
CA THR A 519 24.74 -7.11 29.02
C THR A 519 25.80 -6.32 28.23
N ASP A 520 26.91 -5.96 28.88
CA ASP A 520 28.02 -5.28 28.20
C ASP A 520 28.63 -6.15 27.08
N GLY A 521 29.10 -5.49 26.02
CA GLY A 521 29.69 -6.14 24.84
C GLY A 521 28.68 -6.86 23.94
N GLN A 522 27.38 -6.77 24.24
CA GLN A 522 26.31 -7.30 23.39
C GLN A 522 25.42 -6.16 22.89
N TRP A 523 24.98 -6.28 21.64
CA TRP A 523 23.96 -5.40 21.09
C TRP A 523 22.60 -5.77 21.66
N PHE A 524 21.87 -4.78 22.15
CA PHE A 524 20.49 -4.91 22.58
C PHE A 524 19.61 -3.85 21.90
N HIS A 525 18.33 -4.17 21.76
CA HIS A 525 17.33 -3.28 21.18
C HIS A 525 16.75 -2.36 22.25
N TYR A 526 16.80 -1.05 22.01
CA TYR A 526 16.25 -0.02 22.87
C TYR A 526 15.04 0.61 22.18
N TYR A 527 13.86 0.50 22.79
CA TYR A 527 12.62 1.05 22.25
C TYR A 527 11.97 2.03 23.23
N ILE A 528 11.47 3.15 22.71
CA ILE A 528 10.76 4.18 23.47
C ILE A 528 9.49 4.57 22.69
N LYS A 529 8.33 4.49 23.32
CA LYS A 529 7.06 4.99 22.76
C LYS A 529 6.50 6.09 23.62
N VAL A 530 6.15 7.21 23.00
CA VAL A 530 5.46 8.33 23.63
C VAL A 530 4.17 8.61 22.88
N VAL A 531 3.04 8.50 23.58
CA VAL A 531 1.71 8.84 23.04
C VAL A 531 0.97 9.65 24.09
N GLY A 532 0.60 10.88 23.74
CA GLY A 532 0.02 11.84 24.68
C GLY A 532 0.93 12.07 25.89
N LYS A 533 0.55 11.52 27.05
CA LYS A 533 1.30 11.62 28.32
C LYS A 533 1.92 10.29 28.78
N ARG A 534 1.72 9.21 28.02
CA ARG A 534 2.21 7.87 28.34
C ARG A 534 3.56 7.63 27.66
N ILE A 535 4.52 7.14 28.43
CA ILE A 535 5.87 6.75 28.02
C ILE A 535 6.02 5.26 28.31
N VAL A 536 6.40 4.50 27.28
CA VAL A 536 6.74 3.08 27.40
C VAL A 536 8.19 2.91 26.97
N ILE A 537 9.00 2.20 27.77
CA ILE A 537 10.37 1.81 27.44
C ILE A 537 10.45 0.29 27.43
N GLN A 538 11.10 -0.25 26.40
CA GLN A 538 11.37 -1.67 26.28
C GLN A 538 12.83 -1.91 25.94
N ILE A 539 13.41 -2.96 26.54
CA ILE A 539 14.74 -3.47 26.22
C ILE A 539 14.57 -4.91 25.74
N ASP A 540 15.04 -5.20 24.52
CA ASP A 540 14.82 -6.50 23.85
C ASP A 540 13.35 -6.95 23.89
N GLY A 541 12.44 -6.00 23.63
CA GLY A 541 10.98 -6.23 23.64
C GLY A 541 10.35 -6.38 25.04
N LYS A 542 11.14 -6.45 26.11
CA LYS A 542 10.64 -6.50 27.49
C LYS A 542 10.39 -5.10 28.02
N THR A 543 9.13 -4.82 28.41
CA THR A 543 8.76 -3.55 29.05
C THR A 543 9.46 -3.36 30.39
N THR A 544 10.23 -2.29 30.50
CA THR A 544 10.92 -1.85 31.73
C THR A 544 10.22 -0.64 32.35
N VAL A 545 9.61 0.21 31.53
CA VAL A 545 8.79 1.35 31.97
C VAL A 545 7.49 1.37 31.19
N ASP A 546 6.39 1.61 31.90
CA ASP A 546 5.09 1.98 31.36
C ASP A 546 4.48 3.00 32.31
N TRP A 547 4.71 4.27 32.02
CA TRP A 547 4.42 5.37 32.92
C TRP A 547 3.60 6.44 32.22
N THR A 548 2.58 6.96 32.89
CA THR A 548 1.78 8.08 32.38
C THR A 548 1.98 9.28 33.28
N GLU A 549 2.39 10.41 32.69
CA GLU A 549 2.57 11.67 33.42
C GLU A 549 1.23 12.11 34.06
N PRO A 550 1.15 12.22 35.40
CA PRO A 550 -0.05 12.68 36.08
C PRO A 550 -0.42 14.12 35.73
N ALA A 551 -1.70 14.47 35.82
CA ALA A 551 -2.16 15.83 35.53
C ALA A 551 -1.53 16.90 36.44
N ASP A 552 -1.23 16.55 37.70
CA ASP A 552 -0.58 17.40 38.70
C ASP A 552 0.92 17.10 38.87
N TRP A 553 1.55 16.56 37.83
CA TRP A 553 2.95 16.12 37.86
C TRP A 553 3.91 17.18 38.42
N LYS A 554 4.68 16.77 39.44
CA LYS A 554 5.75 17.53 40.06
C LYS A 554 7.09 16.89 39.72
N PRO A 555 7.89 17.51 38.83
CA PRO A 555 9.19 16.98 38.48
C PRO A 555 10.12 16.81 39.70
N PRO A 556 11.09 15.87 39.64
CA PRO A 556 12.10 15.71 40.67
C PRO A 556 12.86 17.02 40.96
N GLN A 557 13.33 17.17 42.21
CA GLN A 557 14.08 18.35 42.64
C GLN A 557 15.28 18.60 41.71
N GLY A 558 15.42 19.85 41.23
CA GLY A 558 16.49 20.23 40.30
C GLY A 558 16.22 19.87 38.83
N MET A 559 15.09 19.23 38.50
CA MET A 559 14.76 18.78 37.15
C MET A 559 13.40 19.30 36.66
N ALA A 560 13.14 20.60 36.85
CA ALA A 560 11.84 21.22 36.57
C ALA A 560 11.33 21.04 35.11
N GLY A 561 12.23 20.76 34.16
CA GLY A 561 11.89 20.50 32.76
C GLY A 561 11.58 19.04 32.40
N ARG A 562 11.61 18.10 33.35
CA ARG A 562 11.17 16.70 33.16
C ARG A 562 9.64 16.66 33.03
N LYS A 563 9.16 17.00 31.84
CA LYS A 563 7.74 17.06 31.48
C LYS A 563 7.52 16.57 30.06
N VAL A 564 6.38 15.93 29.80
CA VAL A 564 5.99 15.50 28.45
C VAL A 564 5.50 16.71 27.69
N SER A 565 6.22 17.07 26.62
CA SER A 565 5.92 18.20 25.74
C SER A 565 6.08 17.78 24.28
N SER A 566 6.74 18.60 23.47
CA SER A 566 7.41 18.21 22.24
C SER A 566 8.88 18.63 22.31
N GLY A 567 9.72 18.10 21.42
CA GLY A 567 11.13 18.46 21.32
C GLY A 567 11.95 17.45 20.53
N THR A 568 13.26 17.65 20.48
CA THR A 568 14.20 16.77 19.77
C THR A 568 14.70 15.62 20.64
N PHE A 569 15.56 14.78 20.06
CA PHE A 569 16.34 13.75 20.75
C PHE A 569 17.77 14.20 21.02
N ALA A 570 18.42 13.62 22.04
CA ALA A 570 19.87 13.74 22.22
C ALA A 570 20.50 12.45 22.74
N ILE A 571 21.73 12.16 22.30
CA ILE A 571 22.55 11.05 22.79
C ILE A 571 23.65 11.59 23.69
N GLN A 572 23.77 11.06 24.90
CA GLN A 572 24.73 11.52 25.90
C GLN A 572 26.09 10.82 25.76
N GLY A 573 27.17 11.58 25.65
CA GLY A 573 28.49 11.13 26.08
C GLY A 573 28.70 11.55 27.53
N HIS A 574 28.84 10.60 28.44
CA HIS A 574 28.82 10.88 29.88
C HIS A 574 30.19 11.33 30.42
N ASP A 575 31.24 10.55 30.16
CA ASP A 575 32.61 10.79 30.63
C ASP A 575 33.65 10.04 29.77
N PRO A 576 34.96 10.34 29.94
CA PRO A 576 36.03 9.71 29.16
C PRO A 576 36.20 8.20 29.36
N ASP A 577 35.65 7.61 30.42
CA ASP A 577 35.73 6.17 30.69
C ASP A 577 34.57 5.40 30.04
N SER A 578 33.60 6.12 29.47
CA SER A 578 32.40 5.56 28.87
C SER A 578 32.56 5.37 27.36
N LEU A 579 32.52 4.11 26.92
CA LEU A 579 32.49 3.71 25.51
C LEU A 579 31.16 3.01 25.19
N VAL A 580 30.33 3.67 24.39
CA VAL A 580 29.00 3.19 23.97
C VAL A 580 28.86 3.31 22.45
N TYR A 581 28.19 2.33 21.84
CA TYR A 581 27.91 2.29 20.42
C TYR A 581 26.41 2.34 20.18
N TYR A 582 26.00 3.11 19.17
CA TYR A 582 24.63 3.17 18.67
C TYR A 582 24.61 2.88 17.17
N ARG A 583 23.55 2.25 16.69
CA ARG A 583 23.25 2.15 15.26
C ARG A 583 21.76 2.01 15.02
N ASN A 584 21.31 2.24 13.80
CA ASN A 584 19.90 2.17 13.41
C ASN A 584 19.03 3.02 14.34
N ILE A 585 19.38 4.29 14.52
CA ILE A 585 18.59 5.22 15.32
C ILE A 585 17.43 5.70 14.44
N MET A 586 16.24 5.22 14.75
CA MET A 586 15.04 5.44 13.94
C MET A 586 13.94 6.06 14.79
N VAL A 587 13.06 6.80 14.12
CA VAL A 587 11.84 7.32 14.73
C VAL A 587 10.66 7.08 13.79
N LYS A 588 9.53 6.66 14.34
CA LYS A 588 8.22 6.71 13.70
C LYS A 588 7.40 7.80 14.37
N PRO A 589 7.29 9.00 13.79
CA PRO A 589 6.36 10.01 14.29
C PRO A 589 4.94 9.44 14.31
N LEU A 590 4.24 9.58 15.43
CA LEU A 590 2.86 9.08 15.61
C LEU A 590 1.81 10.19 15.49
N ASN A 591 2.24 11.42 15.15
CA ASN A 591 1.33 12.50 14.78
C ASN A 591 1.27 12.58 13.26
N PRO A 592 0.28 11.95 12.60
CA PRO A 592 0.16 12.06 11.16
C PRO A 592 -0.08 13.52 10.77
N ILE A 593 0.41 13.91 9.60
CA ILE A 593 0.05 15.16 8.95
C ILE A 593 -1.44 15.10 8.67
N LYS A 594 -2.21 16.00 9.28
CA LYS A 594 -3.65 16.08 9.09
C LYS A 594 -3.93 16.89 7.83
N VAL A 595 -4.45 16.22 6.82
CA VAL A 595 -4.75 16.79 5.51
C VAL A 595 -6.25 16.90 5.34
N VAL A 596 -6.72 18.08 4.94
CA VAL A 596 -8.07 18.22 4.38
C VAL A 596 -7.95 18.30 2.87
N VAL A 597 -8.58 17.35 2.18
CA VAL A 597 -8.58 17.25 0.72
C VAL A 597 -9.88 17.83 0.21
N VAL A 598 -9.80 18.99 -0.45
CA VAL A 598 -10.95 19.76 -0.91
C VAL A 598 -11.21 19.42 -2.37
N THR A 599 -12.33 18.75 -2.63
CA THR A 599 -12.74 18.27 -3.96
C THR A 599 -13.99 19.01 -4.45
N GLY A 600 -14.45 18.71 -5.68
CA GLY A 600 -15.74 19.18 -6.20
C GLY A 600 -15.66 20.34 -7.18
N GLY A 601 -16.74 20.56 -7.94
CA GLY A 601 -16.80 21.56 -9.01
C GLY A 601 -16.24 21.09 -10.37
N HIS A 602 -15.58 19.94 -10.42
CA HIS A 602 -15.19 19.24 -11.64
C HIS A 602 -15.12 17.72 -11.37
N ASP A 603 -15.47 16.91 -12.36
CA ASP A 603 -15.45 15.45 -12.25
C ASP A 603 -14.01 14.91 -12.26
N PHE A 604 -13.81 13.77 -11.59
CA PHE A 604 -12.53 13.05 -11.54
C PHE A 604 -12.74 11.59 -11.09
N GLU A 605 -11.74 10.75 -11.30
CA GLU A 605 -11.75 9.37 -10.81
C GLU A 605 -11.45 9.33 -9.31
N HIS A 606 -12.51 9.27 -8.49
CA HIS A 606 -12.46 9.48 -7.03
C HIS A 606 -11.54 8.51 -6.28
N ASP A 607 -11.81 7.20 -6.31
CA ASP A 607 -11.00 6.23 -5.56
C ASP A 607 -9.53 6.22 -6.02
N PRO A 608 -9.21 6.18 -7.34
CA PRO A 608 -7.82 6.28 -7.80
C PRO A 608 -7.10 7.55 -7.35
N PHE A 609 -7.80 8.67 -7.23
CA PHE A 609 -7.23 9.90 -6.69
C PHE A 609 -6.86 9.73 -5.21
N PHE A 610 -7.72 9.12 -4.40
CA PHE A 610 -7.45 8.89 -2.98
C PHE A 610 -6.42 7.78 -2.71
N GLU A 611 -6.23 6.84 -3.64
CA GLU A 611 -5.15 5.85 -3.60
C GLU A 611 -3.76 6.50 -3.54
N MET A 612 -3.60 7.73 -4.03
CA MET A 612 -2.34 8.47 -3.92
C MET A 612 -1.87 8.65 -2.47
N PHE A 613 -2.81 8.70 -1.51
CA PHE A 613 -2.52 8.85 -0.08
C PHE A 613 -2.37 7.51 0.65
N GLN A 614 -2.77 6.39 0.04
CA GLN A 614 -2.68 5.08 0.68
C GLN A 614 -1.22 4.64 0.91
N GLY A 615 -1.01 3.90 1.99
CA GLY A 615 0.33 3.42 2.39
C GLY A 615 1.25 4.51 2.96
N CYS A 616 0.72 5.71 3.25
CA CYS A 616 1.43 6.77 3.96
C CYS A 616 0.97 6.84 5.42
N ASP A 617 1.58 6.04 6.31
CA ASP A 617 1.25 6.01 7.74
C ASP A 617 1.39 7.38 8.43
N ASP A 618 2.15 8.31 7.83
CA ASP A 618 2.41 9.66 8.32
C ASP A 618 1.44 10.72 7.77
N ILE A 619 0.45 10.36 6.92
CA ILE A 619 -0.55 11.28 6.37
C ILE A 619 -1.94 10.76 6.72
N ALA A 620 -2.69 11.51 7.52
CA ALA A 620 -4.10 11.26 7.79
C ALA A 620 -4.92 12.28 7.02
N TYR A 621 -5.81 11.82 6.14
CA TYR A 621 -6.60 12.72 5.32
C TYR A 621 -8.11 12.56 5.57
N VAL A 622 -8.84 13.64 5.36
CA VAL A 622 -10.29 13.62 5.20
C VAL A 622 -10.66 14.34 3.91
N GLU A 623 -11.68 13.84 3.22
CA GLU A 623 -12.27 14.58 2.10
C GLU A 623 -13.26 15.63 2.63
N ALA A 624 -13.19 16.82 2.05
CA ALA A 624 -14.19 17.87 2.21
C ALA A 624 -14.70 18.30 0.83
N ALA A 625 -15.72 17.61 0.33
CA ALA A 625 -16.34 17.91 -0.95
C ALA A 625 -16.97 19.32 -0.94
N GLN A 626 -16.41 20.21 -1.75
CA GLN A 626 -16.85 21.59 -1.87
C GLN A 626 -17.96 21.72 -2.89
N LYS A 627 -18.99 22.46 -2.49
CA LYS A 627 -20.06 22.99 -3.33
C LYS A 627 -19.97 24.52 -3.30
N ASP A 628 -20.60 25.18 -4.26
CA ASP A 628 -20.66 26.65 -4.31
C ASP A 628 -21.23 27.29 -3.01
N HIS A 629 -21.99 26.53 -2.22
CA HIS A 629 -22.54 26.93 -0.91
C HIS A 629 -22.05 26.04 0.25
N SER A 630 -20.85 25.45 0.17
CA SER A 630 -20.28 24.60 1.23
C SER A 630 -19.91 25.36 2.51
N GLU A 631 -19.96 24.63 3.64
CA GLU A 631 -19.59 25.12 4.98
C GLU A 631 -18.07 25.18 5.22
N LEU A 632 -17.24 24.54 4.38
CA LEU A 632 -15.79 24.54 4.57
C LEU A 632 -15.23 25.97 4.52
N PHE A 633 -14.45 26.36 5.53
CA PHE A 633 -13.97 27.75 5.78
C PHE A 633 -15.01 28.72 6.35
N GLU A 634 -16.23 28.33 6.69
CA GLU A 634 -17.18 29.22 7.37
C GLU A 634 -16.75 29.53 8.82
N SER A 635 -16.14 28.56 9.49
CA SER A 635 -15.46 28.74 10.77
C SER A 635 -14.11 28.03 10.75
N VAL A 636 -13.09 28.67 11.34
CA VAL A 636 -11.72 28.15 11.43
C VAL A 636 -11.16 28.23 12.85
N SER A 637 -12.02 28.47 13.86
CA SER A 637 -11.63 28.52 15.27
C SER A 637 -10.94 27.23 15.70
N ASP A 638 -11.57 26.10 15.39
CA ASP A 638 -11.17 24.75 15.78
C ASP A 638 -10.41 24.03 14.64
N TRP A 639 -9.78 24.80 13.75
CA TRP A 639 -9.02 24.25 12.64
C TRP A 639 -7.82 23.45 13.14
N ASP A 640 -7.80 22.15 12.81
CA ASP A 640 -6.82 21.16 13.29
C ASP A 640 -6.12 20.43 12.14
N TYR A 641 -6.18 20.97 10.90
CA TYR A 641 -5.46 20.42 9.75
C TYR A 641 -4.14 21.17 9.50
N ASP A 642 -3.08 20.41 9.22
CA ASP A 642 -1.75 20.92 8.90
C ASP A 642 -1.65 21.41 7.44
N VAL A 643 -2.36 20.73 6.53
CA VAL A 643 -2.29 20.98 5.08
C VAL A 643 -3.68 20.94 4.45
N ILE A 644 -3.91 21.88 3.53
CA ILE A 644 -5.05 21.87 2.60
C ILE A 644 -4.54 21.34 1.25
N VAL A 645 -5.16 20.29 0.72
CA VAL A 645 -4.96 19.84 -0.67
C VAL A 645 -6.17 20.31 -1.48
N LEU A 646 -5.95 21.14 -2.49
CA LEU A 646 -7.02 21.60 -3.39
C LEU A 646 -7.01 20.75 -4.66
N TYR A 647 -8.14 20.10 -4.89
CA TYR A 647 -8.48 19.38 -6.11
C TYR A 647 -9.93 19.74 -6.53
N ASN A 648 -10.33 20.98 -6.28
CA ASN A 648 -11.66 21.52 -6.57
C ASN A 648 -11.62 22.53 -7.73
N MET A 649 -12.73 22.74 -8.42
CA MET A 649 -12.91 23.80 -9.43
C MET A 649 -14.21 24.60 -9.21
N THR A 650 -14.67 24.68 -7.96
CA THR A 650 -15.89 25.42 -7.61
C THR A 650 -15.76 26.91 -7.94
N ALA A 651 -16.86 27.53 -8.38
CA ALA A 651 -16.84 28.90 -8.85
C ALA A 651 -16.95 29.93 -7.70
N ASN A 652 -17.80 29.64 -6.72
CA ASN A 652 -18.21 30.63 -5.72
C ASN A 652 -17.54 30.39 -4.35
N ILE A 653 -17.10 31.47 -3.71
CA ILE A 653 -16.63 31.50 -2.32
C ILE A 653 -17.00 32.82 -1.65
N SER A 654 -17.64 32.76 -0.48
CA SER A 654 -18.10 33.97 0.23
C SER A 654 -16.91 34.80 0.76
N PRO A 655 -17.04 36.13 0.91
CA PRO A 655 -15.96 36.97 1.45
C PRO A 655 -15.45 36.52 2.82
N LYS A 656 -16.33 35.98 3.67
CA LYS A 656 -15.97 35.42 4.97
C LYS A 656 -15.08 34.17 4.83
N ARG A 657 -15.44 33.25 3.93
CA ARG A 657 -14.65 32.05 3.63
C ARG A 657 -13.30 32.40 3.01
N GLN A 658 -13.25 33.43 2.14
CA GLN A 658 -12.00 33.97 1.59
C GLN A 658 -11.06 34.46 2.70
N GLN A 659 -11.58 35.30 3.61
CA GLN A 659 -10.81 35.82 4.76
C GLN A 659 -10.29 34.70 5.68
N ASN A 660 -11.15 33.73 5.98
CA ASN A 660 -10.77 32.59 6.80
C ASN A 660 -9.69 31.73 6.12
N PHE A 661 -9.83 31.46 4.83
CA PHE A 661 -8.81 30.75 4.04
C PHE A 661 -7.47 31.48 4.08
N GLU A 662 -7.46 32.80 3.86
CA GLU A 662 -6.24 33.60 3.96
C GLU A 662 -5.61 33.58 5.35
N SER A 663 -6.43 33.64 6.41
CA SER A 663 -5.93 33.60 7.80
C SER A 663 -5.30 32.24 8.14
N LEU A 664 -5.86 31.13 7.66
CA LEU A 664 -5.26 29.80 7.80
C LEU A 664 -3.83 29.78 7.23
N LEU A 665 -3.64 30.34 6.02
CA LEU A 665 -2.34 30.34 5.36
C LEU A 665 -1.39 31.37 5.99
N LYS A 666 -1.80 32.63 6.09
CA LYS A 666 -0.91 33.73 6.49
C LYS A 666 -0.61 33.72 7.98
N ASP A 667 -1.63 33.51 8.82
CA ASP A 667 -1.53 33.73 10.26
C ASP A 667 -1.21 32.43 11.00
N LYS A 668 -1.92 31.33 10.66
CA LYS A 668 -1.73 30.00 11.26
C LYS A 668 -0.62 29.19 10.60
N GLY A 669 -0.26 29.48 9.34
CA GLY A 669 0.80 28.77 8.62
C GLY A 669 0.39 27.40 8.09
N VAL A 670 -0.92 27.15 7.90
CA VAL A 670 -1.42 25.92 7.28
C VAL A 670 -0.86 25.82 5.86
N GLY A 671 -0.30 24.66 5.51
CA GLY A 671 0.28 24.42 4.20
C GLY A 671 -0.78 24.31 3.11
N LEU A 672 -0.40 24.58 1.85
CA LEU A 672 -1.30 24.47 0.70
C LEU A 672 -0.64 23.69 -0.44
N VAL A 673 -1.32 22.66 -0.92
CA VAL A 673 -0.96 21.91 -2.13
C VAL A 673 -2.14 22.04 -3.11
N ALA A 674 -1.95 22.76 -4.20
CA ALA A 674 -2.97 22.92 -5.23
C ALA A 674 -2.64 22.02 -6.43
N LEU A 675 -3.65 21.38 -7.00
CA LEU A 675 -3.46 20.34 -8.01
C LEU A 675 -4.40 20.56 -9.20
N HIS A 676 -3.85 20.32 -10.39
CA HIS A 676 -4.59 20.12 -11.61
C HIS A 676 -5.60 21.24 -11.93
N HIS A 677 -6.89 20.93 -12.05
CA HIS A 677 -7.95 21.91 -12.37
C HIS A 677 -8.17 22.97 -11.30
N SER A 678 -7.53 22.88 -10.12
CA SER A 678 -7.71 23.87 -9.06
C SER A 678 -7.25 25.27 -9.40
N GLN A 679 -6.46 25.44 -10.46
CA GLN A 679 -6.12 26.77 -11.03
C GLN A 679 -7.29 27.47 -11.75
N GLY A 680 -8.38 26.74 -12.00
CA GLY A 680 -9.63 27.28 -12.53
C GLY A 680 -10.69 27.58 -11.45
N ALA A 681 -10.41 27.26 -10.18
CA ALA A 681 -11.33 27.54 -9.08
C ALA A 681 -11.42 29.04 -8.78
N PHE A 682 -12.56 29.45 -8.21
CA PHE A 682 -12.82 30.82 -7.72
C PHE A 682 -12.44 31.93 -8.73
N PRO A 683 -12.96 31.89 -9.97
CA PRO A 683 -12.51 32.78 -11.05
C PRO A 683 -12.65 34.27 -10.73
N ASP A 684 -13.63 34.64 -9.90
CA ASP A 684 -13.93 36.01 -9.50
C ASP A 684 -13.20 36.45 -8.20
N TRP A 685 -12.38 35.58 -7.60
CA TRP A 685 -11.57 35.91 -6.42
C TRP A 685 -10.12 36.23 -6.83
N ASP A 686 -9.82 37.51 -7.01
CA ASP A 686 -8.50 37.95 -7.49
C ASP A 686 -7.34 37.54 -6.58
N GLN A 687 -7.56 37.38 -5.29
CA GLN A 687 -6.48 36.98 -4.40
C GLN A 687 -6.12 35.49 -4.54
N TYR A 688 -7.04 34.64 -5.04
CA TYR A 688 -6.83 33.20 -5.16
C TYR A 688 -5.66 32.86 -6.09
N HIS A 689 -5.64 33.44 -7.29
CA HIS A 689 -4.55 33.16 -8.24
C HIS A 689 -3.20 33.67 -7.76
N ARG A 690 -3.16 34.68 -6.89
CA ARG A 690 -1.94 35.15 -6.24
C ARG A 690 -1.48 34.22 -5.12
N ILE A 691 -2.42 33.54 -4.45
CA ILE A 691 -2.14 32.48 -3.48
C ILE A 691 -1.47 31.31 -4.19
N ILE A 692 -2.12 30.70 -5.18
CA ILE A 692 -1.62 29.48 -5.82
C ILE A 692 -0.55 29.75 -6.90
N GLY A 693 -0.44 31.00 -7.37
CA GLY A 693 0.54 31.43 -8.37
C GLY A 693 0.15 31.18 -9.82
N ALA A 694 -1.10 30.81 -10.09
CA ALA A 694 -1.63 30.70 -11.44
C ALA A 694 -3.12 31.03 -11.53
N LYS A 695 -3.57 31.40 -12.73
CA LYS A 695 -4.99 31.54 -13.09
C LYS A 695 -5.21 30.90 -14.45
N TYR A 696 -6.16 29.97 -14.54
CA TYR A 696 -6.64 29.43 -15.81
C TYR A 696 -7.75 30.34 -16.36
N PRO A 697 -7.55 31.06 -17.47
CA PRO A 697 -8.57 31.95 -18.01
C PRO A 697 -9.74 31.18 -18.65
N LEU A 698 -10.90 31.20 -18.01
CA LEU A 698 -12.15 30.61 -18.54
C LEU A 698 -12.84 31.47 -19.61
N LYS A 699 -12.40 32.71 -19.76
CA LYS A 699 -12.83 33.67 -20.77
C LYS A 699 -11.69 34.64 -21.06
N ASP A 700 -11.76 35.32 -22.19
CA ASP A 700 -10.87 36.44 -22.49
C ASP A 700 -10.96 37.49 -21.38
N GLN A 701 -9.80 37.85 -20.82
CA GLN A 701 -9.71 38.78 -19.69
C GLN A 701 -8.32 39.41 -19.59
N GLU A 702 -8.22 40.49 -18.81
CA GLU A 702 -6.94 41.11 -18.45
C GLU A 702 -6.60 40.76 -16.99
N ILE A 703 -5.40 40.26 -16.75
CA ILE A 703 -4.89 39.92 -15.41
C ILE A 703 -3.56 40.64 -15.22
N ASP A 704 -3.47 41.51 -14.21
CA ASP A 704 -2.27 42.29 -13.89
C ASP A 704 -1.65 43.01 -15.13
N GLY A 705 -2.50 43.60 -15.99
CA GLY A 705 -2.08 44.31 -17.20
C GLY A 705 -1.71 43.41 -18.39
N VAL A 706 -1.91 42.10 -18.29
CA VAL A 706 -1.68 41.12 -19.37
C VAL A 706 -3.02 40.69 -19.95
N THR A 707 -3.25 41.00 -21.23
CA THR A 707 -4.42 40.50 -21.96
C THR A 707 -4.24 39.02 -22.29
N LEU A 708 -5.12 38.18 -21.75
CA LEU A 708 -5.12 36.74 -21.95
C LEU A 708 -6.37 36.30 -22.70
N LYS A 709 -6.17 35.36 -23.62
CA LYS A 709 -7.26 34.61 -24.24
C LYS A 709 -7.71 33.50 -23.32
N THR A 710 -8.91 33.00 -23.59
CA THR A 710 -9.41 31.76 -22.99
C THR A 710 -8.35 30.65 -23.14
N ALA A 711 -7.95 30.04 -22.03
CA ALA A 711 -6.96 28.96 -22.05
C ALA A 711 -7.53 27.70 -22.70
N SER A 712 -6.61 26.89 -23.23
CA SER A 712 -6.90 25.62 -23.89
C SER A 712 -6.28 24.46 -23.12
N TYR A 713 -6.87 23.28 -23.27
CA TYR A 713 -6.37 22.04 -22.72
C TYR A 713 -6.33 20.95 -23.79
N LYS A 714 -5.59 19.87 -23.51
CA LYS A 714 -5.58 18.65 -24.33
C LYS A 714 -5.38 17.44 -23.43
N HIS A 715 -6.34 16.52 -23.45
CA HIS A 715 -6.28 15.24 -22.77
C HIS A 715 -5.35 14.25 -23.49
N ASP A 716 -5.01 13.17 -22.78
CA ASP A 716 -4.29 12.00 -23.31
C ASP A 716 -2.95 12.37 -23.99
N VAL A 717 -2.16 13.23 -23.35
CA VAL A 717 -0.86 13.68 -23.85
C VAL A 717 0.27 13.02 -23.07
N ASP A 718 1.23 12.43 -23.79
CA ASP A 718 2.47 11.95 -23.20
C ASP A 718 3.42 13.14 -22.99
N LEU A 719 3.44 13.67 -21.77
CA LEU A 719 4.33 14.75 -21.37
C LEU A 719 5.66 14.19 -20.87
N THR A 720 6.76 14.79 -21.32
CA THR A 720 8.05 14.63 -20.64
C THR A 720 8.18 15.72 -19.58
N VAL A 721 8.04 15.33 -18.30
CA VAL A 721 8.26 16.22 -17.16
C VAL A 721 9.76 16.34 -16.92
N ARG A 722 10.24 17.58 -16.99
CA ARG A 722 11.63 17.97 -16.71
C ARG A 722 11.76 18.53 -15.30
N ILE A 723 12.71 18.03 -14.53
CA ILE A 723 13.03 18.56 -13.20
C ILE A 723 13.85 19.85 -13.36
N ALA A 724 13.24 21.00 -13.09
CA ALA A 724 13.86 22.31 -13.30
C ALA A 724 14.74 22.75 -12.11
N ASP A 725 14.41 22.33 -10.89
CA ASP A 725 15.26 22.47 -9.71
C ASP A 725 15.32 21.13 -8.96
N ASP A 726 16.42 20.41 -9.08
CA ASP A 726 16.66 19.12 -8.44
C ASP A 726 17.20 19.24 -7.02
N ARG A 727 17.34 20.46 -6.50
CA ARG A 727 17.80 20.72 -5.12
C ARG A 727 16.64 20.95 -4.16
N HIS A 728 15.49 21.36 -4.67
CA HIS A 728 14.32 21.59 -3.84
C HIS A 728 13.87 20.30 -3.15
N PRO A 729 13.47 20.31 -1.87
CA PRO A 729 13.15 19.09 -1.14
C PRO A 729 12.08 18.21 -1.79
N ILE A 730 11.12 18.81 -2.50
CA ILE A 730 10.08 18.07 -3.25
C ILE A 730 10.68 17.24 -4.39
N THR A 731 11.61 17.80 -5.15
CA THR A 731 12.15 17.22 -6.39
C THR A 731 13.53 16.59 -6.23
N ARG A 732 14.15 16.71 -5.03
CA ARG A 732 15.51 16.23 -4.78
C ARG A 732 15.67 14.73 -5.03
N GLY A 733 16.60 14.39 -5.91
CA GLY A 733 16.89 13.01 -6.31
C GLY A 733 15.89 12.41 -7.30
N LEU A 734 14.91 13.17 -7.78
CA LEU A 734 14.06 12.75 -8.90
C LEU A 734 14.79 13.02 -10.22
N SER A 735 14.57 12.12 -11.18
CA SER A 735 14.98 12.32 -12.58
C SER A 735 13.78 12.76 -13.41
N ASP A 736 14.04 13.28 -14.60
CA ASP A 736 13.01 13.51 -15.61
C ASP A 736 12.18 12.24 -15.83
N PHE A 737 10.88 12.40 -16.06
CA PHE A 737 9.97 11.28 -16.21
C PHE A 737 8.88 11.56 -17.24
N ALA A 738 8.38 10.48 -17.86
CA ALA A 738 7.22 10.56 -18.72
C ALA A 738 5.94 10.40 -17.89
N ILE A 739 4.90 11.12 -18.27
CA ILE A 739 3.56 10.99 -17.71
C ILE A 739 2.53 11.13 -18.83
N HIS A 740 1.49 10.30 -18.80
CA HIS A 740 0.36 10.42 -19.70
C HIS A 740 -0.75 11.15 -18.96
N ASP A 741 -1.07 12.38 -19.39
CA ASP A 741 -1.89 13.32 -18.61
C ASP A 741 -2.52 14.40 -19.51
N GLU A 742 -3.07 15.44 -18.89
CA GLU A 742 -3.60 16.63 -19.57
C GLU A 742 -2.60 17.80 -19.59
N SER A 743 -2.50 18.46 -20.76
CA SER A 743 -1.71 19.69 -20.93
C SER A 743 -2.59 20.94 -20.91
N TYR A 744 -2.14 22.02 -20.27
CA TYR A 744 -2.80 23.34 -20.30
C TYR A 744 -1.95 24.40 -21.00
N LYS A 745 -2.60 25.30 -21.74
CA LYS A 745 -1.93 26.38 -22.48
C LYS A 745 -2.69 27.70 -22.45
N GLY A 746 -1.96 28.80 -22.31
CA GLY A 746 -2.54 30.14 -22.15
C GLY A 746 -2.84 30.49 -20.69
N VAL A 747 -2.17 29.84 -19.75
CA VAL A 747 -2.31 30.06 -18.30
C VAL A 747 -1.55 31.32 -17.88
N TRP A 748 -2.12 32.08 -16.94
CA TRP A 748 -1.39 33.15 -16.27
C TRP A 748 -0.54 32.57 -15.14
N PHE A 749 0.72 32.99 -15.04
CA PHE A 749 1.62 32.60 -13.95
C PHE A 749 2.14 33.82 -13.21
N ALA A 750 2.18 33.73 -11.88
CA ALA A 750 2.79 34.75 -11.05
C ALA A 750 4.31 34.78 -11.26
N LYS A 751 4.88 35.99 -11.40
CA LYS A 751 6.30 36.19 -11.75
C LYS A 751 7.29 35.68 -10.70
N ASP A 752 6.84 35.58 -9.46
CA ASP A 752 7.60 35.14 -8.30
C ASP A 752 7.49 33.62 -8.05
N ASN A 753 6.83 32.85 -8.93
CA ASN A 753 6.84 31.38 -8.82
C ASN A 753 8.27 30.84 -8.90
N HIS A 754 8.67 30.02 -7.93
CA HIS A 754 9.87 29.20 -8.03
C HIS A 754 9.50 27.89 -8.73
N VAL A 755 9.83 27.79 -10.01
CA VAL A 755 9.47 26.66 -10.89
C VAL A 755 10.29 25.42 -10.52
N LEU A 756 9.59 24.31 -10.29
CA LEU A 756 10.18 23.00 -9.99
C LEU A 756 10.10 22.04 -11.17
N LEU A 757 9.02 22.11 -11.96
CA LEU A 757 8.74 21.19 -13.07
C LEU A 757 8.42 21.96 -14.34
N THR A 758 8.97 21.49 -15.45
CA THR A 758 8.68 22.03 -16.79
C THR A 758 8.39 20.93 -17.81
N THR A 759 7.85 21.31 -18.97
CA THR A 759 7.71 20.43 -20.14
C THR A 759 8.01 21.22 -21.41
N ASP A 760 8.43 20.51 -22.46
CA ASP A 760 8.60 21.06 -23.81
C ASP A 760 7.43 20.67 -24.75
N GLU A 761 6.36 20.06 -24.20
CA GLU A 761 5.19 19.63 -24.96
C GLU A 761 4.48 20.83 -25.63
N PRO A 762 4.37 20.86 -26.98
CA PRO A 762 3.80 22.01 -27.70
C PRO A 762 2.38 22.41 -27.32
N THR A 763 1.58 21.48 -26.77
CA THR A 763 0.21 21.77 -26.32
C THR A 763 0.13 22.26 -24.88
N SER A 764 1.25 22.35 -24.17
CA SER A 764 1.36 22.87 -22.82
C SER A 764 2.05 24.24 -22.79
N ASP A 765 1.78 25.03 -21.75
CA ASP A 765 2.73 26.02 -21.26
C ASP A 765 3.94 25.30 -20.64
N LYS A 766 5.11 25.97 -20.69
CA LYS A 766 6.37 25.37 -20.22
C LYS A 766 6.35 25.02 -18.73
N THR A 767 5.68 25.83 -17.92
CA THR A 767 5.68 25.71 -16.46
C THR A 767 4.53 24.82 -16.01
N ILE A 768 4.82 23.73 -15.32
CA ILE A 768 3.81 22.74 -14.90
C ILE A 768 3.87 22.36 -13.41
N GLY A 769 4.83 22.91 -12.65
CA GLY A 769 4.86 22.77 -11.19
C GLY A 769 5.80 23.76 -10.52
N TRP A 770 5.39 24.32 -9.38
CA TRP A 770 6.13 25.39 -8.70
C TRP A 770 5.79 25.50 -7.22
N VAL A 771 6.60 26.28 -6.49
CA VAL A 771 6.31 26.73 -5.13
C VAL A 771 6.22 28.26 -5.08
N ARG A 772 5.45 28.78 -4.12
CA ARG A 772 5.32 30.21 -3.85
C ARG A 772 6.31 30.62 -2.77
N PRO A 773 7.32 31.46 -3.07
CA PRO A 773 8.19 31.99 -2.04
C PRO A 773 7.41 33.00 -1.17
N ASN A 774 7.46 32.85 0.15
CA ASN A 774 7.03 33.85 1.13
C ASN A 774 5.53 34.20 1.17
N TYR A 775 4.61 33.23 0.99
CA TYR A 775 3.17 33.49 1.19
C TYR A 775 2.78 33.45 2.68
N GLY A 776 3.04 34.55 3.40
CA GLY A 776 2.85 34.60 4.85
C GLY A 776 3.70 33.56 5.57
N LYS A 777 3.11 32.79 6.50
CA LYS A 777 3.79 31.67 7.16
C LYS A 777 3.63 30.33 6.42
N ALA A 778 2.73 30.25 5.45
CA ALA A 778 2.42 29.02 4.73
C ALA A 778 3.48 28.68 3.68
N ARG A 779 3.66 27.38 3.50
CA ARG A 779 4.35 26.79 2.35
C ARG A 779 3.29 26.37 1.33
N VAL A 780 3.37 26.97 0.13
CA VAL A 780 2.36 26.81 -0.93
C VAL A 780 3.03 26.27 -2.18
N CYS A 781 2.44 25.23 -2.78
CA CYS A 781 2.90 24.66 -4.04
C CYS A 781 1.73 24.32 -4.96
N PHE A 782 2.02 24.22 -6.25
CA PHE A 782 1.06 23.83 -7.27
C PHE A 782 1.70 22.84 -8.25
N PHE A 783 0.92 21.84 -8.69
CA PHE A 783 1.31 20.90 -9.76
C PHE A 783 0.15 20.70 -10.73
N GLN A 784 0.42 20.86 -12.03
CA GLN A 784 -0.58 20.75 -13.10
C GLN A 784 -1.07 19.32 -13.30
N GLY A 785 -0.20 18.32 -13.09
CA GLY A 785 -0.56 16.94 -13.36
C GLY A 785 -1.68 16.42 -12.46
N GLY A 786 -2.31 15.33 -12.88
CA GLY A 786 -3.33 14.63 -12.12
C GLY A 786 -4.71 14.60 -12.78
N HIS A 787 -4.84 14.48 -14.09
CA HIS A 787 -6.14 14.40 -14.75
C HIS A 787 -6.95 13.14 -14.40
N ASP A 788 -6.29 11.98 -14.42
CA ASP A 788 -6.92 10.66 -14.24
C ASP A 788 -6.00 9.65 -13.52
N SER A 789 -6.47 8.41 -13.36
CA SER A 789 -5.72 7.31 -12.75
C SER A 789 -4.38 7.00 -13.38
N LYS A 790 -4.15 7.34 -14.65
CA LYS A 790 -2.83 7.13 -15.28
C LYS A 790 -1.81 8.09 -14.68
N ALA A 791 -2.21 9.34 -14.44
CA ALA A 791 -1.39 10.31 -13.73
C ALA A 791 -1.24 9.92 -12.24
N TYR A 792 -2.34 9.52 -11.57
CA TYR A 792 -2.31 9.12 -10.16
C TYR A 792 -1.43 7.90 -9.90
N ALA A 793 -1.36 6.95 -10.83
CA ALA A 793 -0.53 5.75 -10.69
C ALA A 793 0.94 5.98 -11.05
N ASN A 794 1.32 7.16 -11.56
CA ASN A 794 2.70 7.45 -11.94
C ASN A 794 3.58 7.54 -10.69
N PRO A 795 4.62 6.69 -10.53
CA PRO A 795 5.42 6.64 -9.31
C PRO A 795 6.13 7.97 -8.97
N SER A 796 6.60 8.71 -9.98
CA SER A 796 7.26 10.00 -9.78
C SER A 796 6.26 11.08 -9.37
N PHE A 797 5.07 11.10 -9.97
CA PHE A 797 4.01 12.04 -9.60
C PHE A 797 3.48 11.77 -8.18
N LEU A 798 3.25 10.50 -7.83
CA LEU A 798 2.90 10.08 -6.47
C LEU A 798 3.89 10.60 -5.44
N GLU A 799 5.18 10.41 -5.70
CA GLU A 799 6.24 10.85 -4.81
C GLU A 799 6.27 12.39 -4.69
N ILE A 800 6.03 13.12 -5.79
CA ILE A 800 5.92 14.58 -5.78
C ILE A 800 4.76 15.04 -4.91
N VAL A 801 3.55 14.48 -5.06
CA VAL A 801 2.37 14.86 -4.26
C VAL A 801 2.61 14.58 -2.77
N ARG A 802 3.16 13.41 -2.43
CA ARG A 802 3.46 13.03 -1.04
C ARG A 802 4.52 13.93 -0.42
N ARG A 803 5.59 14.25 -1.16
CA ARG A 803 6.61 15.20 -0.72
C ARG A 803 6.10 16.61 -0.62
N ALA A 804 5.19 17.02 -1.51
CA ALA A 804 4.54 18.33 -1.47
C ALA A 804 3.73 18.50 -0.18
N ILE A 805 2.94 17.50 0.22
CA ILE A 805 2.21 17.51 1.50
C ILE A 805 3.19 17.61 2.68
N ARG A 806 4.24 16.78 2.72
CA ARG A 806 5.25 16.82 3.78
C ARG A 806 5.98 18.16 3.84
N TRP A 807 6.33 18.72 2.68
CA TRP A 807 6.99 20.02 2.59
C TRP A 807 6.09 21.14 3.06
N SER A 808 4.83 21.15 2.61
CA SER A 808 3.82 22.13 2.99
C SER A 808 3.48 22.06 4.48
N ALA A 809 3.54 20.87 5.09
CA ALA A 809 3.39 20.65 6.52
C ALA A 809 4.63 21.03 7.37
N GLY A 810 5.73 21.44 6.74
CA GLY A 810 7.00 21.70 7.44
C GLY A 810 7.76 20.44 7.90
N ARG A 811 7.35 19.26 7.41
CA ARG A 811 7.93 17.94 7.74
C ARG A 811 9.03 17.49 6.78
N LEU A 812 9.24 18.23 5.68
CA LEU A 812 10.31 18.02 4.70
C LEU A 812 11.01 19.37 4.44
N ASN A 813 12.35 19.39 4.58
CA ASN A 813 13.19 20.59 4.43
C ASN A 813 14.38 20.39 3.49
#